data_AF-A0A2T7EWN0-F1
#
_entry.id   AF-A0A2T7EWN0-F1
#
_cell.length_a   1.000
_cell.length_b   1.000
_cell.length_c   1.000
_cell.angle_alpha   90.00
_cell.angle_beta   90.00
_cell.angle_gamma   90.00
#
_symmetry.space_group_name_H-M   'P 1'
#
loop_
_entity.id
_entity.type
_entity.pdbx_description
1 polymer ?
#
loop_
_entity_poly.entity_id
_entity_poly.type
_entity_poly.pdbx_seq_one_letter_code
_entity_poly.pdbx_strand_id
1 'polypeptide(L)'
;MVLVMLNGNKNYLSTAALKISGEPIEKLFLWGQSSCVFTVGGEQWVLTFGGFGGPGRHSRRNCSLLLDHKSGLLTEMIFKESPSPRMGHTVTSVGNSTYVIGGRGGPSEILDDVWVLQSAENTWLRLECSGNVFRPRHRHAAAAVASKIYVFGGLSNEGIYSCMNVFDTKSKQWSMLPAAGEWPCARHSHSLVSYGSKLFMFGGHDGQQALNDFYSFDTTTLRWNKESTNGGTPSPRFSHCMFIYKNYLGILGGCPITGNNQEVTLLNLKHGVWFSVSIPMLSQCLCVRSSSVLIEDDLVIVGGGASCYAFGTRFNQPIIVDLHSVDSMFKLDNKDGTLTQSCVATSTVDLSRDESIIGHDMKSQNDACCGGFTDSGPLILQLEKKYAKLAKDILKKFGWLDLARKVRVSHDNSHVLFPVNEAFHVLNTDKHSKMEHDSCTLGEPLAFTENKLAGDNLSLQNALKILSSCNGSFLKDELAISRKPSKSPQTIMKELVSPLLGSKGMSSQLLEQLPARWETLGDIIILPKTCFKDPLWESVSEELWPLIAKSLGAQRLARQGKIMPNGTRDSTLELLLGNNGWVTHHENGIRYSLDATKCMFSSGNRSEKLRMGQLNCRDEVVVDLFAGIGYFVLPFLVKANAKFVYACEWNPHALEALRRNVRDNHVEDRCIILEGDNRVTAPKGVADRVCLGLLPSSECSWATAVRALRVEGGILHIHGNVNDSDETRWLDSVVESISDIAKAHGLPWNISLDHVERVKWYGPHIRHLVVDVRCRPI
;
A
#
# COMPACT_ATOMS: atom_id res chain seq x y z
N MET A 1 46.75 -19.44 22.67
CA MET A 1 46.52 -18.57 23.85
C MET A 1 45.27 -17.77 23.57
N VAL A 2 44.18 -18.14 24.24
CA VAL A 2 42.80 -17.71 23.96
C VAL A 2 42.61 -16.27 24.39
N LEU A 3 42.27 -15.38 23.46
CA LEU A 3 41.78 -14.04 23.77
C LEU A 3 40.29 -14.17 24.08
N VAL A 4 39.93 -14.18 25.35
CA VAL A 4 38.54 -14.11 25.81
C VAL A 4 38.02 -12.71 25.45
N MET A 5 37.17 -12.64 24.43
CA MET A 5 36.35 -11.48 24.13
C MET A 5 35.39 -11.25 25.30
N LEU A 6 35.63 -10.22 26.10
CA LEU A 6 34.66 -9.71 27.06
C LEU A 6 33.46 -9.17 26.25
N ASN A 7 32.35 -9.90 26.28
CA ASN A 7 31.05 -9.45 25.80
C ASN A 7 30.71 -8.11 26.49
N GLY A 8 30.62 -7.03 25.71
CA GLY A 8 30.01 -5.79 26.17
C GLY A 8 28.53 -6.03 26.48
N ASN A 9 28.14 -5.85 27.75
CA ASN A 9 26.75 -5.94 28.19
C ASN A 9 25.89 -4.93 27.43
N LYS A 10 25.07 -5.42 26.52
CA LYS A 10 23.95 -4.67 25.95
C LYS A 10 22.84 -4.62 27.01
N ASN A 11 22.42 -3.42 27.41
CA ASN A 11 21.35 -3.24 28.39
C ASN A 11 20.00 -3.56 27.72
N TYR A 12 19.38 -4.68 28.11
CA TYR A 12 18.06 -5.10 27.65
C TYR A 12 17.10 -5.18 28.83
N LEU A 13 15.85 -4.77 28.63
CA LEU A 13 14.77 -5.10 29.57
C LEU A 13 14.29 -6.52 29.33
N SER A 14 13.97 -7.23 30.41
CA SER A 14 13.37 -8.56 30.34
C SER A 14 11.95 -8.45 29.81
N THR A 15 11.57 -9.35 28.91
CA THR A 15 10.22 -9.38 28.31
C THR A 15 9.71 -10.78 28.11
N ALA A 16 8.39 -10.93 28.24
CA ALA A 16 7.70 -12.17 27.95
C ALA A 16 6.39 -11.91 27.19
N ALA A 17 6.04 -12.81 26.27
CA ALA A 17 4.68 -12.88 25.75
C ALA A 17 3.76 -13.42 26.85
N LEU A 18 2.58 -12.81 27.01
CA LEU A 18 1.62 -13.28 27.99
C LEU A 18 0.85 -14.49 27.43
N LYS A 19 0.94 -15.64 28.11
CA LYS A 19 0.16 -16.81 27.74
C LYS A 19 -1.26 -16.65 28.26
N ILE A 20 -2.19 -16.36 27.36
CA ILE A 20 -3.60 -16.11 27.71
C ILE A 20 -4.34 -17.42 28.01
N SER A 21 -5.16 -17.40 29.05
CA SER A 21 -6.11 -18.46 29.43
C SER A 21 -7.49 -17.87 29.74
N GLY A 22 -8.54 -18.69 29.80
CA GLY A 22 -9.92 -18.23 29.96
C GLY A 22 -10.55 -17.88 28.62
N GLU A 23 -10.79 -16.60 28.36
CA GLU A 23 -11.32 -16.11 27.09
C GLU A 23 -10.32 -16.22 25.92
N PRO A 24 -10.78 -16.32 24.66
CA PRO A 24 -9.90 -16.38 23.49
C PRO A 24 -9.00 -15.15 23.36
N ILE A 25 -7.70 -15.36 23.08
CA ILE A 25 -6.71 -14.28 22.91
C ILE A 25 -7.07 -13.30 21.79
N GLU A 26 -7.84 -13.76 20.80
CA GLU A 26 -8.33 -12.96 19.69
C GLU A 26 -9.16 -11.77 20.18
N LYS A 27 -9.79 -11.85 21.35
CA LYS A 27 -10.50 -10.71 21.96
C LYS A 27 -9.57 -9.55 22.32
N LEU A 28 -8.27 -9.78 22.50
CA LEU A 28 -7.25 -8.75 22.74
C LEU A 28 -6.61 -8.23 21.43
N PHE A 29 -6.93 -8.82 20.28
CA PHE A 29 -6.46 -8.36 18.97
C PHE A 29 -7.28 -7.17 18.50
N LEU A 30 -7.03 -6.03 19.15
CA LEU A 30 -7.77 -4.78 19.01
C LEU A 30 -6.83 -3.64 18.64
N TRP A 31 -7.36 -2.62 17.95
CA TRP A 31 -6.69 -1.33 17.76
C TRP A 31 -7.50 -0.19 18.35
N GLY A 32 -6.80 0.75 18.99
CA GLY A 32 -7.44 1.94 19.56
C GLY A 32 -8.46 1.61 20.67
N GLN A 33 -8.29 0.45 21.30
CA GLN A 33 -8.76 0.17 22.66
C GLN A 33 -8.03 1.08 23.65
N SER A 34 -8.59 1.25 24.83
CA SER A 34 -7.92 1.92 25.93
C SER A 34 -8.01 1.04 27.17
N SER A 35 -6.95 1.05 27.99
CA SER A 35 -6.81 0.19 29.15
C SER A 35 -6.32 0.97 30.36
N CYS A 36 -6.70 0.51 31.55
CA CYS A 36 -6.27 1.10 32.81
C CYS A 36 -6.04 0.03 33.88
N VAL A 37 -5.41 0.43 34.98
CA VAL A 37 -5.42 -0.36 36.21
C VAL A 37 -6.84 -0.36 36.77
N PHE A 38 -7.34 -1.53 37.12
CA PHE A 38 -8.64 -1.74 37.74
C PHE A 38 -8.45 -2.55 39.01
N THR A 39 -9.00 -2.09 40.13
CA THR A 39 -8.79 -2.71 41.43
C THR A 39 -10.10 -3.29 41.97
N VAL A 40 -10.09 -4.58 42.27
CA VAL A 40 -11.24 -5.32 42.86
C VAL A 40 -10.71 -6.19 43.98
N GLY A 41 -11.33 -6.12 45.17
CA GLY A 41 -10.93 -6.94 46.31
C GLY A 41 -9.49 -6.72 46.80
N GLY A 42 -8.86 -5.60 46.43
CA GLY A 42 -7.45 -5.31 46.71
C GLY A 42 -6.46 -5.80 45.64
N GLU A 43 -6.93 -6.57 44.66
CA GLU A 43 -6.11 -7.04 43.54
C GLU A 43 -6.16 -6.10 42.35
N GLN A 44 -5.04 -5.98 41.62
CA GLN A 44 -4.91 -5.11 40.44
C GLN A 44 -4.96 -5.92 39.14
N TRP A 45 -5.85 -5.49 38.25
CA TRP A 45 -6.12 -6.11 36.96
C TRP A 45 -5.91 -5.08 35.84
N VAL A 46 -5.63 -5.56 34.63
CA VAL A 46 -5.68 -4.74 33.42
C VAL A 46 -7.10 -4.78 32.88
N LEU A 47 -7.84 -3.69 33.00
CA LEU A 47 -9.14 -3.53 32.35
C LEU A 47 -8.94 -2.93 30.97
N THR A 48 -9.38 -3.64 29.93
CA THR A 48 -9.39 -3.17 28.53
C THR A 48 -10.82 -2.98 28.07
N PHE A 49 -11.12 -1.81 27.48
CA PHE A 49 -12.44 -1.52 26.90
C PHE A 49 -12.35 -1.18 25.41
N GLY A 50 -13.31 -1.70 24.66
CA GLY A 50 -13.56 -1.38 23.26
C GLY A 50 -12.39 -1.65 22.31
N GLY A 51 -12.30 -0.89 21.22
CA GLY A 51 -11.31 -1.07 20.16
C GLY A 51 -11.90 -1.65 18.87
N PHE A 52 -11.08 -1.75 17.83
CA PHE A 52 -11.46 -2.30 16.52
C PHE A 52 -10.65 -3.57 16.21
N GLY A 53 -11.32 -4.67 15.91
CA GLY A 53 -10.69 -5.98 15.73
C GLY A 53 -11.50 -7.10 16.37
N GLY A 54 -10.83 -8.06 17.01
CA GLY A 54 -11.49 -9.17 17.71
C GLY A 54 -11.91 -10.36 16.81
N PRO A 55 -12.61 -11.36 17.37
CA PRO A 55 -13.12 -12.54 16.66
C PRO A 55 -14.05 -12.16 15.48
N GLY A 56 -13.82 -12.71 14.29
CA GLY A 56 -14.54 -12.32 13.06
C GLY A 56 -14.04 -11.04 12.38
N ARG A 57 -13.00 -10.39 12.95
CA ARG A 57 -12.23 -9.23 12.46
C ARG A 57 -13.10 -8.02 12.03
N HIS A 58 -12.45 -6.86 11.83
CA HIS A 58 -13.04 -5.65 11.23
C HIS A 58 -14.33 -5.05 11.86
N SER A 59 -14.58 -5.24 13.16
CA SER A 59 -15.68 -4.57 13.87
C SER A 59 -15.19 -3.85 15.12
N ARG A 60 -15.95 -2.85 15.55
CA ARG A 60 -15.72 -2.19 16.84
C ARG A 60 -16.32 -3.03 17.94
N ARG A 61 -15.70 -2.98 19.12
CA ARG A 61 -16.12 -3.74 20.30
C ARG A 61 -16.54 -2.81 21.43
N ASN A 62 -17.34 -3.36 22.33
CA ASN A 62 -17.72 -2.81 23.62
C ASN A 62 -17.52 -3.83 24.75
N CYS A 63 -16.73 -4.87 24.52
CA CYS A 63 -16.36 -5.81 25.56
C CYS A 63 -15.50 -5.10 26.62
N SER A 64 -15.72 -5.49 27.87
CA SER A 64 -14.89 -5.10 29.01
C SER A 64 -14.11 -6.33 29.43
N LEU A 65 -12.80 -6.32 29.19
CA LEU A 65 -11.93 -7.47 29.41
C LEU A 65 -11.04 -7.22 30.61
N LEU A 66 -11.07 -8.13 31.58
CA LEU A 66 -10.15 -8.17 32.71
C LEU A 66 -9.04 -9.16 32.43
N LEU A 67 -7.81 -8.69 32.48
CA LEU A 67 -6.62 -9.49 32.32
C LEU A 67 -5.79 -9.46 33.60
N ASP A 68 -5.59 -10.63 34.20
CA ASP A 68 -4.55 -10.81 35.21
C ASP A 68 -3.20 -10.95 34.52
N HIS A 69 -2.32 -9.99 34.77
CA HIS A 69 -0.98 -9.95 34.22
C HIS A 69 -0.06 -11.04 34.79
N LYS A 70 -0.36 -11.61 35.97
CA LYS A 70 0.48 -12.65 36.60
C LYS A 70 0.16 -14.04 36.06
N SER A 71 -1.13 -14.41 36.01
CA SER A 71 -1.55 -15.73 35.50
C SER A 71 -1.85 -15.78 34.01
N GLY A 72 -2.09 -14.63 33.36
CA GLY A 72 -2.60 -14.55 31.99
C GLY A 72 -4.09 -14.89 31.88
N LEU A 73 -4.83 -14.98 32.99
CA LEU A 73 -6.28 -15.22 32.97
C LEU A 73 -7.01 -14.00 32.39
N LEU A 74 -7.70 -14.21 31.28
CA LEU A 74 -8.55 -13.24 30.60
C LEU A 74 -10.03 -13.60 30.85
N THR A 75 -10.78 -12.65 31.38
CA THR A 75 -12.22 -12.79 31.66
C THR A 75 -12.99 -11.64 31.04
N GLU A 76 -14.15 -11.91 30.45
CA GLU A 76 -15.06 -10.86 30.00
C GLU A 76 -16.07 -10.51 31.10
N MET A 77 -16.19 -9.22 31.40
CA MET A 77 -17.23 -8.69 32.27
C MET A 77 -18.49 -8.44 31.44
N ILE A 78 -19.57 -9.14 31.79
CA ILE A 78 -20.87 -8.98 31.13
C ILE A 78 -21.72 -8.03 31.94
N PHE A 79 -22.20 -6.98 31.29
CA PHE A 79 -23.05 -5.96 31.90
C PHE A 79 -24.40 -5.89 31.19
N LYS A 80 -25.45 -5.54 31.94
CA LYS A 80 -26.79 -5.29 31.38
C LYS A 80 -26.80 -4.09 30.44
N GLU A 81 -26.08 -3.03 30.82
CA GLU A 81 -25.84 -1.83 30.03
C GLU A 81 -24.33 -1.62 29.90
N SER A 82 -23.87 -1.09 28.76
CA SER A 82 -22.46 -0.89 28.45
C SER A 82 -22.32 0.22 27.42
N PRO A 83 -21.19 0.96 27.39
CA PRO A 83 -20.97 1.93 26.33
C PRO A 83 -21.03 1.27 24.94
N SER A 84 -21.49 2.02 23.94
CA SER A 84 -21.59 1.50 22.57
C SER A 84 -20.22 1.07 22.00
N PRO A 85 -20.17 0.14 21.02
CA PRO A 85 -18.92 -0.29 20.41
C PRO A 85 -18.12 0.87 19.83
N ARG A 86 -16.86 1.03 20.24
CA ARG A 86 -16.09 2.25 19.93
C ARG A 86 -14.59 2.04 19.89
N MET A 87 -13.87 2.94 19.22
CA MET A 87 -12.41 3.01 19.23
C MET A 87 -11.92 4.46 19.37
N GLY A 88 -10.68 4.64 19.81
CA GLY A 88 -10.06 5.95 20.00
C GLY A 88 -10.71 6.79 21.11
N HIS A 89 -11.36 6.13 22.06
CA HIS A 89 -11.81 6.72 23.32
C HIS A 89 -10.64 6.69 24.33
N THR A 90 -10.84 7.32 25.48
CA THR A 90 -9.91 7.18 26.62
C THR A 90 -10.60 6.45 27.77
N VAL A 91 -9.85 5.59 28.46
CA VAL A 91 -10.22 4.95 29.73
C VAL A 91 -9.31 5.55 30.81
N THR A 92 -9.89 6.05 31.91
CA THR A 92 -9.10 6.65 33.00
C THR A 92 -9.71 6.29 34.35
N SER A 93 -8.88 5.81 35.27
CA SER A 93 -9.28 5.49 36.64
C SER A 93 -9.10 6.71 37.56
N VAL A 94 -10.12 6.99 38.38
CA VAL A 94 -10.09 8.01 39.44
C VAL A 94 -10.69 7.39 40.70
N GLY A 95 -9.85 7.12 41.70
CA GLY A 95 -10.26 6.35 42.87
C GLY A 95 -10.74 4.95 42.46
N ASN A 96 -11.92 4.54 42.94
CA ASN A 96 -12.54 3.24 42.64
C ASN A 96 -13.52 3.30 41.45
N SER A 97 -13.35 4.26 40.55
CA SER A 97 -14.22 4.44 39.40
C SER A 97 -13.40 4.57 38.13
N THR A 98 -13.85 3.91 37.07
CA THR A 98 -13.22 3.96 35.76
C THR A 98 -14.12 4.67 34.77
N TYR A 99 -13.57 5.65 34.04
CA TYR A 99 -14.32 6.50 33.12
C TYR A 99 -13.94 6.20 31.67
N VAL A 100 -14.94 6.07 30.81
CA VAL A 100 -14.79 6.02 29.34
C VAL A 100 -15.29 7.35 28.76
N ILE A 101 -14.45 8.02 27.98
CA ILE A 101 -14.79 9.33 27.41
C ILE A 101 -14.66 9.30 25.88
N GLY A 102 -15.77 9.65 25.21
CA GLY A 102 -15.85 9.87 23.76
C GLY A 102 -15.48 8.66 22.90
N GLY A 103 -14.80 8.91 21.79
CA GLY A 103 -14.41 7.89 20.81
C GLY A 103 -15.26 7.93 19.55
N ARG A 104 -15.27 6.82 18.80
CA ARG A 104 -15.99 6.71 17.52
C ARG A 104 -16.61 5.34 17.35
N GLY A 105 -17.93 5.29 17.16
CA GLY A 105 -18.72 4.07 16.89
C GLY A 105 -18.91 3.75 15.41
N GLY A 106 -18.79 4.76 14.55
CA GLY A 106 -19.02 4.63 13.11
C GLY A 106 -18.29 5.69 12.29
N PRO A 107 -18.31 5.61 10.96
CA PRO A 107 -17.71 6.64 10.11
C PRO A 107 -18.23 8.07 10.42
N SER A 108 -19.53 8.22 10.65
CA SER A 108 -20.16 9.49 11.03
C SER A 108 -20.42 9.62 12.52
N GLU A 109 -20.43 8.51 13.26
CA GLU A 109 -20.77 8.47 14.69
C GLU A 109 -19.51 8.68 15.55
N ILE A 110 -19.25 9.95 15.87
CA ILE A 110 -18.23 10.39 16.82
C ILE A 110 -18.94 10.72 18.13
N LEU A 111 -18.36 10.29 19.23
CA LEU A 111 -18.99 10.25 20.53
C LEU A 111 -18.38 11.31 21.47
N ASP A 112 -19.22 11.85 22.34
CA ASP A 112 -18.89 12.80 23.42
C ASP A 112 -19.37 12.32 24.79
N ASP A 113 -20.01 11.16 24.86
CA ASP A 113 -20.57 10.61 26.08
C ASP A 113 -19.48 10.22 27.09
N VAL A 114 -19.87 10.31 28.37
CA VAL A 114 -19.06 9.87 29.51
C VAL A 114 -19.77 8.72 30.17
N TRP A 115 -19.06 7.62 30.33
CA TRP A 115 -19.51 6.45 31.07
C TRP A 115 -18.63 6.22 32.27
N VAL A 116 -19.22 5.77 33.38
CA VAL A 116 -18.49 5.36 34.58
C VAL A 116 -18.79 3.91 34.89
N LEU A 117 -17.75 3.13 35.14
CA LEU A 117 -17.83 1.81 35.73
C LEU A 117 -17.60 1.97 37.23
N GLN A 118 -18.62 1.63 38.02
CA GLN A 118 -18.53 1.59 39.47
C GLN A 118 -18.14 0.18 39.91
N SER A 119 -16.91 0.01 40.40
CA SER A 119 -16.35 -1.31 40.72
C SER A 119 -17.13 -2.08 41.79
N ALA A 120 -17.78 -1.38 42.73
CA ALA A 120 -18.56 -2.00 43.81
C ALA A 120 -19.89 -2.59 43.32
N GLU A 121 -20.51 -1.96 42.33
CA GLU A 121 -21.85 -2.31 41.84
C GLU A 121 -21.77 -3.17 40.58
N ASN A 122 -20.59 -3.25 39.96
CA ASN A 122 -20.33 -3.96 38.72
C ASN A 122 -21.30 -3.52 37.60
N THR A 123 -21.48 -2.22 37.44
CA THR A 123 -22.38 -1.63 36.44
C THR A 123 -21.75 -0.44 35.73
N TRP A 124 -21.96 -0.36 34.42
CA TRP A 124 -21.73 0.84 33.64
C TRP A 124 -22.93 1.79 33.75
N LEU A 125 -22.66 3.07 34.04
CA LEU A 125 -23.66 4.13 34.02
C LEU A 125 -23.22 5.23 33.05
N ARG A 126 -24.12 5.64 32.16
CA ARG A 126 -23.93 6.84 31.35
C ARG A 126 -24.18 8.07 32.23
N LEU A 127 -23.22 8.98 32.26
CA LEU A 127 -23.34 10.20 33.04
C LEU A 127 -24.01 11.31 32.22
N GLU A 128 -24.96 12.00 32.84
CA GLU A 128 -25.42 13.30 32.39
C GLU A 128 -24.46 14.36 32.92
N CYS A 129 -23.64 14.91 32.02
CA CYS A 129 -22.66 15.93 32.36
C CYS A 129 -23.20 17.33 32.02
N SER A 130 -22.83 18.32 32.84
CA SER A 130 -23.20 19.73 32.62
C SER A 130 -21.95 20.63 32.51
N GLY A 131 -22.14 21.94 32.31
CA GLY A 131 -21.06 22.89 32.09
C GLY A 131 -20.69 23.06 30.61
N ASN A 132 -19.41 23.26 30.31
CA ASN A 132 -18.95 23.43 28.93
C ASN A 132 -18.96 22.08 28.21
N VAL A 133 -19.95 21.84 27.35
CA VAL A 133 -20.14 20.57 26.65
C VAL A 133 -18.84 20.08 25.99
N PHE A 134 -18.40 18.89 26.39
CA PHE A 134 -17.30 18.20 25.73
C PHE A 134 -17.72 17.86 24.31
N ARG A 135 -17.02 18.42 23.31
CA ARG A 135 -17.40 18.19 21.90
C ARG A 135 -17.03 16.79 21.43
N PRO A 136 -17.84 16.14 20.57
CA PRO A 136 -17.58 14.82 20.02
C PRO A 136 -16.19 14.72 19.40
N ARG A 137 -15.38 13.79 19.90
CA ARG A 137 -14.03 13.58 19.37
C ARG A 137 -13.47 12.21 19.71
N HIS A 138 -12.48 11.79 18.94
CA HIS A 138 -11.71 10.58 19.17
C HIS A 138 -10.21 10.83 19.01
N ARG A 139 -9.39 9.87 19.46
CA ARG A 139 -7.92 9.95 19.49
C ARG A 139 -7.40 11.19 20.22
N HIS A 140 -8.16 11.65 21.22
CA HIS A 140 -7.71 12.58 22.24
C HIS A 140 -6.89 11.81 23.29
N ALA A 141 -6.13 12.51 24.12
CA ALA A 141 -5.45 11.93 25.26
C ALA A 141 -6.07 12.45 26.56
N ALA A 142 -6.09 11.60 27.59
CA ALA A 142 -6.63 11.93 28.90
C ALA A 142 -5.72 11.45 30.03
N ALA A 143 -5.66 12.21 31.12
CA ALA A 143 -4.95 11.83 32.32
C ALA A 143 -5.66 12.40 33.57
N ALA A 144 -5.59 11.68 34.68
CA ALA A 144 -6.21 12.09 35.93
C ALA A 144 -5.20 12.77 36.87
N VAL A 145 -5.63 13.84 37.53
CA VAL A 145 -4.94 14.42 38.69
C VAL A 145 -5.98 14.69 39.76
N ALA A 146 -5.83 14.07 40.92
CA ALA A 146 -6.81 14.05 41.99
C ALA A 146 -8.20 13.59 41.47
N SER A 147 -9.27 14.39 41.68
CA SER A 147 -10.63 14.09 41.21
C SER A 147 -10.99 14.70 39.86
N LYS A 148 -9.99 15.03 39.03
CA LYS A 148 -10.20 15.68 37.74
C LYS A 148 -9.54 14.90 36.62
N ILE A 149 -10.26 14.73 35.51
CA ILE A 149 -9.75 14.14 34.27
C ILE A 149 -9.52 15.26 33.27
N TYR A 150 -8.28 15.40 32.82
CA TYR A 150 -7.86 16.40 31.85
C TYR A 150 -7.79 15.75 30.48
N VAL A 151 -8.44 16.35 29.48
CA VAL A 151 -8.54 15.85 28.11
C VAL A 151 -8.00 16.89 27.15
N PHE A 152 -6.99 16.51 26.36
CA PHE A 152 -6.39 17.40 25.38
C PHE A 152 -6.56 16.89 23.94
N GLY A 153 -6.81 17.85 23.04
CA GLY A 153 -6.83 17.64 21.60
C GLY A 153 -7.85 16.61 21.13
N GLY A 154 -7.47 15.80 20.14
CA GLY A 154 -8.33 14.85 19.45
C GLY A 154 -8.87 15.40 18.13
N LEU A 155 -9.64 14.59 17.41
CA LEU A 155 -10.22 14.98 16.13
C LEU A 155 -11.70 14.63 16.02
N SER A 156 -12.40 15.40 15.20
CA SER A 156 -13.77 15.14 14.76
C SER A 156 -13.89 15.23 13.23
N ASN A 157 -15.12 15.17 12.72
CA ASN A 157 -15.40 15.46 11.31
C ASN A 157 -15.21 16.95 10.95
N GLU A 158 -15.18 17.84 11.95
CA GLU A 158 -15.03 19.29 11.76
C GLU A 158 -13.57 19.74 11.78
N GLY A 159 -12.66 18.94 12.34
CA GLY A 159 -11.24 19.26 12.40
C GLY A 159 -10.51 18.63 13.58
N ILE A 160 -9.31 19.16 13.85
CA ILE A 160 -8.43 18.72 14.93
C ILE A 160 -8.47 19.78 16.04
N TYR A 161 -8.59 19.35 17.29
CA TYR A 161 -8.69 20.23 18.44
C TYR A 161 -7.34 20.50 19.09
N SER A 162 -7.19 21.69 19.69
CA SER A 162 -6.08 22.09 20.56
C SER A 162 -6.54 22.46 21.98
N CYS A 163 -7.80 22.23 22.33
CA CYS A 163 -8.35 22.65 23.62
C CYS A 163 -8.04 21.67 24.75
N MET A 164 -7.91 22.20 25.97
CA MET A 164 -7.84 21.46 27.23
C MET A 164 -9.21 21.51 27.91
N ASN A 165 -9.90 20.37 27.96
CA ASN A 165 -11.16 20.19 28.67
C ASN A 165 -10.90 19.44 29.98
N VAL A 166 -11.58 19.83 31.05
CA VAL A 166 -11.44 19.20 32.37
C VAL A 166 -12.80 18.74 32.85
N PHE A 167 -12.89 17.44 33.15
CA PHE A 167 -14.05 16.82 33.77
C PHE A 167 -13.78 16.65 35.26
N ASP A 168 -14.60 17.28 36.10
CA ASP A 168 -14.58 17.06 37.54
C ASP A 168 -15.47 15.86 37.88
N THR A 169 -14.88 14.80 38.42
CA THR A 169 -15.59 13.55 38.68
C THR A 169 -16.57 13.64 39.85
N LYS A 170 -16.43 14.64 40.73
CA LYS A 170 -17.32 14.87 41.87
C LYS A 170 -18.57 15.64 41.45
N SER A 171 -18.39 16.76 40.74
CA SER A 171 -19.52 17.60 40.30
C SER A 171 -20.14 17.10 38.99
N LYS A 172 -19.46 16.21 38.26
CA LYS A 172 -19.85 15.75 36.91
C LYS A 172 -19.94 16.90 35.91
N GLN A 173 -19.15 17.95 36.13
CA GLN A 173 -19.12 19.13 35.28
C GLN A 173 -17.88 19.19 34.41
N TRP A 174 -18.09 19.65 33.17
CA TRP A 174 -17.04 20.00 32.25
C TRP A 174 -16.69 21.48 32.36
N SER A 175 -15.39 21.75 32.28
CA SER A 175 -14.84 23.09 32.10
C SER A 175 -13.87 23.08 30.92
N MET A 176 -13.72 24.23 30.27
CA MET A 176 -12.70 24.43 29.24
C MET A 176 -11.68 25.39 29.82
N LEU A 177 -10.41 24.98 29.85
CA LEU A 177 -9.35 25.83 30.34
C LEU A 177 -8.87 26.79 29.24
N PRO A 178 -8.56 28.05 29.59
CA PRO A 178 -8.09 29.03 28.63
C PRO A 178 -6.70 28.68 28.09
N ALA A 179 -6.40 29.17 26.89
CA ALA A 179 -5.07 29.05 26.31
C ALA A 179 -4.04 29.88 27.08
N ALA A 180 -3.11 29.22 27.78
CA ALA A 180 -2.11 29.89 28.60
C ALA A 180 -0.75 29.19 28.59
N GLY A 181 0.33 29.99 28.62
CA GLY A 181 1.71 29.51 28.53
C GLY A 181 2.11 29.12 27.10
N GLU A 182 3.06 28.20 26.97
CA GLU A 182 3.51 27.66 25.68
C GLU A 182 2.53 26.61 25.15
N TRP A 183 1.35 27.10 24.73
CA TRP A 183 0.21 26.29 24.36
C TRP A 183 0.50 25.38 23.14
N PRO A 184 0.25 24.06 23.23
CA PRO A 184 0.49 23.17 22.10
C PRO A 184 -0.50 23.35 20.94
N CYS A 185 -0.04 23.08 19.71
CA CYS A 185 -0.91 23.10 18.53
C CYS A 185 -2.02 22.03 18.55
N ALA A 186 -3.00 22.19 17.66
CA ALA A 186 -4.04 21.19 17.45
C ALA A 186 -3.45 19.86 17.03
N ARG A 187 -3.84 18.78 17.71
CA ARG A 187 -3.24 17.45 17.49
C ARG A 187 -4.15 16.31 17.92
N HIS A 188 -3.92 15.15 17.34
CA HIS A 188 -4.53 13.89 17.76
C HIS A 188 -3.48 12.78 17.87
N SER A 189 -3.86 11.63 18.43
CA SER A 189 -2.98 10.45 18.56
C SER A 189 -1.65 10.75 19.28
N HIS A 190 -1.64 11.75 20.16
CA HIS A 190 -0.57 11.99 21.13
C HIS A 190 -0.87 11.23 22.42
N SER A 191 0.07 11.25 23.36
CA SER A 191 -0.12 10.65 24.69
C SER A 191 -0.05 11.73 25.77
N LEU A 192 -0.75 11.50 26.89
CA LEU A 192 -0.77 12.37 28.07
C LEU A 192 -0.69 11.52 29.33
N VAL A 193 0.21 11.83 30.25
CA VAL A 193 0.35 11.12 31.55
C VAL A 193 0.53 12.11 32.69
N SER A 194 0.11 11.74 33.89
CA SER A 194 0.26 12.55 35.11
C SER A 194 1.48 12.14 35.92
N TYR A 195 2.24 13.10 36.44
CA TYR A 195 3.26 12.89 37.46
C TYR A 195 3.24 14.04 38.47
N GLY A 196 2.83 13.76 39.71
CA GLY A 196 2.57 14.78 40.72
C GLY A 196 1.43 15.72 40.29
N SER A 197 1.66 17.02 40.33
CA SER A 197 0.72 18.06 39.89
C SER A 197 0.83 18.43 38.40
N LYS A 198 1.71 17.75 37.64
CA LYS A 198 1.95 18.03 36.23
C LYS A 198 1.39 16.94 35.33
N LEU A 199 0.94 17.35 34.15
CA LEU A 199 0.63 16.46 33.03
C LEU A 199 1.72 16.60 31.99
N PHE A 200 2.27 15.49 31.50
CA PHE A 200 3.28 15.48 30.44
C PHE A 200 2.66 14.98 29.14
N MET A 201 2.95 15.68 28.04
CA MET A 201 2.44 15.37 26.71
C MET A 201 3.60 15.23 25.72
N PHE A 202 3.53 14.21 24.87
CA PHE A 202 4.52 14.00 23.81
C PHE A 202 3.86 13.70 22.46
N GLY A 203 4.43 14.31 21.42
CA GLY A 203 4.18 13.96 20.02
C GLY A 203 2.73 14.13 19.55
N GLY A 204 2.31 13.24 18.66
CA GLY A 204 1.01 13.29 17.98
C GLY A 204 1.11 13.65 16.51
N HIS A 205 -0.04 13.96 15.90
CA HIS A 205 -0.15 14.39 14.52
C HIS A 205 -1.04 15.63 14.44
N ASP A 206 -0.58 16.68 13.76
CA ASP A 206 -1.28 17.97 13.63
C ASP A 206 -2.22 18.06 12.43
N GLY A 207 -2.19 17.04 11.57
CA GLY A 207 -2.95 16.96 10.31
C GLY A 207 -2.05 16.99 9.08
N GLN A 208 -0.80 17.43 9.23
CA GLN A 208 0.20 17.47 8.18
C GLN A 208 1.38 16.53 8.47
N GLN A 209 1.86 16.51 9.71
CA GLN A 209 3.05 15.77 10.10
C GLN A 209 2.96 15.15 11.50
N ALA A 210 3.83 14.17 11.75
CA ALA A 210 4.11 13.66 13.08
C ALA A 210 4.94 14.67 13.90
N LEU A 211 4.74 14.69 15.21
CA LEU A 211 5.37 15.63 16.13
C LEU A 211 6.28 14.90 17.13
N ASN A 212 7.32 15.59 17.64
CA ASN A 212 8.23 15.14 18.70
C ASN A 212 8.40 16.18 19.81
N ASP A 213 7.54 17.19 19.89
CA ASP A 213 7.58 18.17 20.95
C ASP A 213 7.08 17.58 22.27
N PHE A 214 7.68 18.05 23.37
CA PHE A 214 7.42 17.59 24.73
C PHE A 214 6.96 18.79 25.57
N TYR A 215 5.80 18.64 26.22
CA TYR A 215 5.22 19.69 27.06
C TYR A 215 4.90 19.16 28.44
N SER A 216 4.88 20.07 29.41
CA SER A 216 4.20 19.88 30.68
C SER A 216 3.07 20.89 30.86
N PHE A 217 1.99 20.47 31.51
CA PHE A 217 0.90 21.33 31.96
C PHE A 217 0.83 21.26 33.47
N ASP A 218 0.97 22.40 34.14
CA ASP A 218 0.88 22.48 35.59
C ASP A 218 -0.59 22.69 36.01
N THR A 219 -1.15 21.72 36.74
CA THR A 219 -2.56 21.74 37.14
C THR A 219 -2.88 22.74 38.26
N THR A 220 -1.85 23.34 38.88
CA THR A 220 -2.01 24.38 39.91
C THR A 220 -1.99 25.77 39.30
N THR A 221 -1.08 26.03 38.36
CA THR A 221 -0.97 27.34 37.69
C THR A 221 -1.80 27.44 36.41
N LEU A 222 -2.30 26.30 35.91
CA LEU A 222 -3.07 26.16 34.67
C LEU A 222 -2.31 26.66 33.43
N ARG A 223 -1.01 26.43 33.38
CA ARG A 223 -0.12 26.88 32.30
C ARG A 223 0.63 25.73 31.65
N TRP A 224 0.79 25.83 30.33
CA TRP A 224 1.68 24.97 29.56
C TRP A 224 3.10 25.50 29.55
N ASN A 225 4.05 24.57 29.55
CA ASN A 225 5.48 24.81 29.39
C ASN A 225 6.02 23.83 28.34
N LYS A 226 6.84 24.31 27.41
CA LYS A 226 7.56 23.46 26.46
C LYS A 226 8.85 23.02 27.12
N GLU A 227 8.96 21.73 27.40
CA GLU A 227 10.06 21.19 28.17
C GLU A 227 11.33 21.11 27.31
N SER A 228 12.43 21.65 27.85
CA SER A 228 13.76 21.51 27.25
C SER A 228 14.45 20.30 27.86
N THR A 229 14.71 19.28 27.05
CA THR A 229 15.33 18.03 27.49
C THR A 229 16.63 17.77 26.78
N ASN A 230 17.55 17.06 27.44
CA ASN A 230 18.83 16.64 26.90
C ASN A 230 18.79 15.15 26.48
N GLY A 231 19.80 14.73 25.71
CA GLY A 231 19.93 13.34 25.25
C GLY A 231 19.16 13.02 23.96
N GLY A 232 19.08 11.73 23.62
CA GLY A 232 18.44 11.24 22.40
C GLY A 232 16.92 11.35 22.47
N THR A 233 16.37 12.52 22.15
CA THR A 233 14.91 12.76 22.15
C THR A 233 14.23 11.81 21.16
N PRO A 234 13.06 11.21 21.51
CA PRO A 234 12.37 10.32 20.60
C PRO A 234 12.00 11.01 19.27
N SER A 235 12.09 10.27 18.17
CA SER A 235 11.72 10.78 16.84
C SER A 235 10.23 11.13 16.73
N PRO A 236 9.83 12.01 15.80
CA PRO A 236 8.44 12.41 15.61
C PRO A 236 7.52 11.22 15.41
N ARG A 237 6.47 11.13 16.24
CA ARG A 237 5.57 9.97 16.22
C ARG A 237 4.18 10.24 16.80
N PHE A 238 3.24 9.40 16.39
CA PHE A 238 1.85 9.37 16.87
C PHE A 238 1.37 7.93 17.07
N SER A 239 0.28 7.75 17.82
CA SER A 239 -0.27 6.43 18.19
C SER A 239 0.72 5.54 18.95
N HIS A 240 1.64 6.16 19.69
CA HIS A 240 2.57 5.50 20.62
C HIS A 240 1.91 5.33 22.00
N CYS A 241 2.55 4.57 22.88
CA CYS A 241 2.21 4.48 24.29
C CYS A 241 3.13 5.38 25.12
N MET A 242 2.62 5.91 26.22
CA MET A 242 3.42 6.63 27.21
C MET A 242 3.02 6.18 28.62
N PHE A 243 4.01 6.05 29.50
CA PHE A 243 3.80 5.60 30.88
C PHE A 243 4.76 6.31 31.84
N ILE A 244 4.43 6.25 33.14
CA ILE A 244 5.29 6.71 34.23
C ILE A 244 5.69 5.51 35.06
N TYR A 245 6.99 5.32 35.28
CA TYR A 245 7.54 4.34 36.20
C TYR A 245 8.53 5.04 37.14
N LYS A 246 8.22 5.09 38.44
CA LYS A 246 8.99 5.87 39.43
C LYS A 246 9.21 7.31 38.93
N ASN A 247 10.47 7.73 38.73
CA ASN A 247 10.87 9.04 38.21
C ASN A 247 11.16 9.03 36.70
N TYR A 248 10.73 8.01 35.96
CA TYR A 248 10.94 7.89 34.52
C TYR A 248 9.62 8.01 33.76
N LEU A 249 9.65 8.76 32.66
CA LEU A 249 8.59 8.77 31.66
C LEU A 249 9.06 7.95 30.46
N GLY A 250 8.31 6.93 30.09
CA GLY A 250 8.65 6.06 28.97
C GLY A 250 7.75 6.24 27.76
N ILE A 251 8.32 6.14 26.57
CA ILE A 251 7.63 6.20 25.27
C ILE A 251 7.98 4.96 24.46
N LEU A 252 6.96 4.31 23.90
CA LEU A 252 7.11 3.06 23.15
C LEU A 252 6.17 2.99 21.94
N GLY A 253 6.67 2.45 20.83
CA GLY A 253 5.89 2.18 19.64
C GLY A 253 5.46 3.44 18.87
N GLY A 254 4.34 3.32 18.15
CA GLY A 254 3.79 4.38 17.30
C GLY A 254 4.31 4.41 15.86
N CYS A 255 3.81 5.39 15.11
CA CYS A 255 4.13 5.65 13.71
C CYS A 255 4.82 7.01 13.55
N PRO A 256 5.76 7.18 12.60
CA PRO A 256 6.21 6.21 11.60
C PRO A 256 6.93 5.01 12.20
N ILE A 257 6.80 3.84 11.57
CA ILE A 257 7.56 2.65 11.97
C ILE A 257 8.93 2.75 11.32
N THR A 258 9.96 3.04 12.11
CA THR A 258 11.37 3.03 11.66
C THR A 258 12.06 1.78 12.20
N GLY A 259 13.18 1.38 11.58
CA GLY A 259 13.92 0.16 11.96
C GLY A 259 14.36 0.08 13.43
N ASN A 260 14.38 1.22 14.14
CA ASN A 260 14.75 1.34 15.55
C ASN A 260 13.56 1.22 16.53
N ASN A 261 12.37 0.77 16.10
CA ASN A 261 11.21 0.57 16.99
C ASN A 261 11.37 -0.58 18.02
N GLN A 262 12.59 -1.12 18.16
CA GLN A 262 12.95 -2.13 19.14
C GLN A 262 13.27 -1.54 20.52
N GLU A 263 13.13 -0.23 20.70
CA GLU A 263 13.55 0.46 21.92
C GLU A 263 12.38 1.13 22.63
N VAL A 264 12.48 1.19 23.95
CA VAL A 264 11.74 2.14 24.78
C VAL A 264 12.64 3.35 25.05
N THR A 265 12.11 4.54 24.85
CA THR A 265 12.84 5.78 25.19
C THR A 265 12.34 6.27 26.54
N LEU A 266 13.26 6.44 27.49
CA LEU A 266 12.98 6.79 28.87
C LEU A 266 13.57 8.18 29.19
N LEU A 267 12.76 9.06 29.77
CA LEU A 267 13.17 10.35 30.31
C LEU A 267 13.30 10.24 31.82
N ASN A 268 14.49 10.51 32.36
CA ASN A 268 14.62 10.74 33.79
C ASN A 268 14.04 12.13 34.14
N LEU A 269 12.86 12.18 34.74
CA LEU A 269 12.13 13.42 35.05
C LEU A 269 12.86 14.32 36.07
N LYS A 270 13.79 13.76 36.86
CA LYS A 270 14.59 14.54 37.82
C LYS A 270 15.74 15.29 37.14
N HIS A 271 16.34 14.70 36.11
CA HIS A 271 17.53 15.24 35.44
C HIS A 271 17.24 15.81 34.05
N GLY A 272 16.07 15.53 33.47
CA GLY A 272 15.69 16.00 32.13
C GLY A 272 16.49 15.34 31.00
N VAL A 273 16.96 14.11 31.19
CA VAL A 273 17.81 13.38 30.22
C VAL A 273 17.09 12.16 29.66
N TRP A 274 17.00 12.08 28.33
CA TRP A 274 16.50 10.92 27.59
C TRP A 274 17.59 9.87 27.37
N PHE A 275 17.20 8.61 27.47
CA PHE A 275 18.00 7.46 27.05
C PHE A 275 17.12 6.36 26.47
N SER A 276 17.66 5.55 25.56
CA SER A 276 16.97 4.39 25.00
C SER A 276 17.42 3.10 25.66
N VAL A 277 16.48 2.16 25.80
CA VAL A 277 16.77 0.78 26.20
C VAL A 277 16.11 -0.17 25.21
N SER A 278 16.85 -1.16 24.73
CA SER A 278 16.34 -2.13 23.77
C SER A 278 15.46 -3.19 24.43
N ILE A 279 14.40 -3.58 23.73
CA ILE A 279 13.46 -4.64 24.10
C ILE A 279 13.42 -5.66 22.95
N PRO A 280 14.01 -6.86 23.10
CA PRO A 280 14.17 -7.82 22.01
C PRO A 280 12.86 -8.22 21.30
N MET A 281 11.77 -8.42 22.05
CA MET A 281 10.48 -8.87 21.49
C MET A 281 9.73 -7.79 20.69
N LEU A 282 10.10 -6.51 20.81
CA LEU A 282 9.47 -5.44 20.02
C LEU A 282 9.75 -5.55 18.52
N SER A 283 10.81 -6.25 18.10
CA SER A 283 11.07 -6.52 16.68
C SER A 283 9.92 -7.26 15.97
N GLN A 284 9.12 -8.03 16.71
CA GLN A 284 7.98 -8.78 16.20
C GLN A 284 6.65 -8.03 16.40
N CYS A 285 6.69 -6.83 16.98
CA CYS A 285 5.54 -6.09 17.46
C CYS A 285 5.54 -4.65 16.96
N LEU A 286 4.42 -4.20 16.38
CA LEU A 286 4.34 -2.84 15.86
C LEU A 286 4.07 -1.80 16.96
N CYS A 287 3.29 -2.18 17.98
CA CYS A 287 2.92 -1.33 19.11
C CYS A 287 2.29 0.00 18.69
N VAL A 288 1.60 -0.02 17.54
CA VAL A 288 0.87 1.12 16.99
C VAL A 288 -0.56 1.04 17.49
N ARG A 289 -1.04 2.09 18.17
CA ARG A 289 -2.39 2.11 18.79
C ARG A 289 -2.58 0.98 19.82
N SER A 290 -1.50 0.56 20.46
CA SER A 290 -1.53 -0.29 21.66
C SER A 290 -1.97 0.53 22.87
N SER A 291 -2.31 -0.16 23.95
CA SER A 291 -2.46 0.44 25.27
C SER A 291 -1.40 -0.16 26.19
N SER A 292 -0.81 0.68 27.04
CA SER A 292 0.15 0.27 28.07
C SER A 292 -0.40 0.54 29.46
N VAL A 293 -0.27 -0.41 30.38
CA VAL A 293 -0.69 -0.29 31.77
C VAL A 293 0.47 -0.75 32.66
N LEU A 294 0.84 0.06 33.65
CA LEU A 294 1.85 -0.29 34.63
C LEU A 294 1.17 -0.88 35.87
N ILE A 295 1.56 -2.09 36.27
CA ILE A 295 1.17 -2.71 37.54
C ILE A 295 2.47 -3.10 38.25
N GLU A 296 2.71 -2.53 39.44
CA GLU A 296 3.97 -2.72 40.18
C GLU A 296 5.19 -2.36 39.30
N ASP A 297 6.05 -3.32 38.99
CA ASP A 297 7.23 -3.18 38.11
C ASP A 297 6.96 -3.69 36.67
N ASP A 298 5.77 -4.21 36.40
CA ASP A 298 5.40 -4.82 35.12
C ASP A 298 4.63 -3.84 34.23
N LEU A 299 5.21 -3.53 33.07
CA LEU A 299 4.54 -2.80 32.00
C LEU A 299 3.83 -3.78 31.07
N VAL A 300 2.51 -3.84 31.18
CA VAL A 300 1.65 -4.67 30.35
C VAL A 300 1.24 -3.89 29.10
N ILE A 301 1.52 -4.44 27.91
CA ILE A 301 1.15 -3.86 26.62
C ILE A 301 0.11 -4.77 25.99
N VAL A 302 -1.09 -4.22 25.73
CA VAL A 302 -2.22 -4.95 25.15
C VAL A 302 -2.67 -4.34 23.83
N GLY A 303 -3.02 -5.23 22.88
CA GLY A 303 -3.46 -4.90 21.54
C GLY A 303 -2.50 -4.02 20.75
N GLY A 304 -3.04 -3.32 19.76
CA GLY A 304 -2.28 -2.58 18.76
C GLY A 304 -1.93 -3.40 17.53
N GLY A 305 -1.28 -2.74 16.58
CA GLY A 305 -0.89 -3.31 15.30
C GLY A 305 -1.17 -2.37 14.12
N ALA A 306 -1.07 -2.91 12.92
CA ALA A 306 -1.27 -2.15 11.69
C ALA A 306 -2.12 -2.93 10.69
N SER A 307 -3.01 -2.19 10.02
CA SER A 307 -3.57 -2.64 8.76
C SER A 307 -2.74 -2.02 7.67
N CYS A 308 -2.16 -2.86 6.81
CA CYS A 308 -1.60 -2.40 5.56
C CYS A 308 -2.45 -2.98 4.44
N TYR A 309 -2.84 -2.13 3.49
CA TYR A 309 -3.57 -2.51 2.29
C TYR A 309 -2.87 -3.64 1.51
N ALA A 310 -1.55 -3.72 1.64
CA ALA A 310 -0.68 -4.70 0.98
C ALA A 310 -0.47 -6.01 1.77
N PHE A 311 -0.51 -5.97 3.11
CA PHE A 311 -0.09 -7.09 3.98
C PHE A 311 -1.19 -7.58 4.92
N GLY A 312 -2.42 -7.08 4.73
CA GLY A 312 -3.54 -7.37 5.62
C GLY A 312 -3.41 -6.69 6.99
N THR A 313 -4.15 -7.23 7.94
CA THR A 313 -4.29 -6.71 9.29
C THR A 313 -3.45 -7.55 10.25
N ARG A 314 -2.39 -6.96 10.81
CA ARG A 314 -1.53 -7.59 11.82
C ARG A 314 -1.82 -7.00 13.20
N PHE A 315 -2.15 -7.87 14.15
CA PHE A 315 -2.32 -7.50 15.55
C PHE A 315 -1.09 -7.88 16.38
N ASN A 316 -0.88 -7.14 17.46
CA ASN A 316 0.11 -7.43 18.49
C ASN A 316 -0.44 -8.47 19.47
N GLN A 317 0.40 -9.44 19.85
CA GLN A 317 0.13 -10.25 21.04
C GLN A 317 0.39 -9.41 22.31
N PRO A 318 -0.31 -9.70 23.43
CA PRO A 318 -0.03 -9.07 24.72
C PRO A 318 1.39 -9.39 25.21
N ILE A 319 2.09 -8.37 25.70
CA ILE A 319 3.47 -8.48 26.19
C ILE A 319 3.57 -7.87 27.58
N ILE A 320 4.41 -8.46 28.42
CA ILE A 320 4.91 -7.85 29.66
C ILE A 320 6.37 -7.46 29.49
N VAL A 321 6.70 -6.26 29.95
CA VAL A 321 8.06 -5.73 30.07
C VAL A 321 8.34 -5.47 31.54
N ASP A 322 9.37 -6.09 32.06
CA ASP A 322 9.81 -5.91 33.44
C ASP A 322 10.74 -4.68 33.54
N LEU A 323 10.35 -3.72 34.37
CA LEU A 323 11.04 -2.43 34.54
C LEU A 323 11.95 -2.35 35.78
N HIS A 324 12.07 -3.41 36.59
CA HIS A 324 12.82 -3.33 37.87
C HIS A 324 14.27 -2.84 37.70
N SER A 325 14.90 -3.18 36.57
CA SER A 325 16.30 -2.86 36.27
C SER A 325 16.51 -1.45 35.70
N VAL A 326 15.46 -0.66 35.45
CA VAL A 326 15.58 0.66 34.81
C VAL A 326 16.50 1.59 35.62
N ASP A 327 16.42 1.55 36.95
CA ASP A 327 17.25 2.39 37.83
C ASP A 327 18.75 2.08 37.70
N SER A 328 19.13 0.82 37.54
CA SER A 328 20.54 0.43 37.43
C SER A 328 21.13 0.71 36.04
N MET A 329 20.27 0.89 35.03
CA MET A 329 20.66 1.20 33.65
C MET A 329 21.00 2.68 33.45
N PHE A 330 20.47 3.57 34.29
CA PHE A 330 20.74 5.00 34.20
C PHE A 330 22.06 5.36 34.91
N LYS A 331 23.07 5.77 34.13
CA LYS A 331 24.36 6.25 34.62
C LYS A 331 24.64 7.66 34.06
N LEU A 332 24.99 8.59 34.94
CA LEU A 332 25.47 9.93 34.59
C LEU A 332 26.99 9.94 34.66
N ASP A 333 27.67 10.25 33.55
CA ASP A 333 29.09 10.59 33.57
C ASP A 333 29.25 12.11 33.60
N ASN A 334 29.85 12.63 34.68
CA ASN A 334 30.21 14.04 34.78
C ASN A 334 31.58 14.26 34.13
N LYS A 335 31.59 14.59 32.83
CA LYS A 335 32.76 15.23 32.21
C LYS A 335 32.35 16.57 31.62
N ASP A 336 33.02 17.63 32.10
CA ASP A 336 33.00 19.01 31.59
C ASP A 336 31.62 19.66 31.41
N GLY A 337 30.88 19.84 32.51
CA GLY A 337 29.73 20.76 32.59
C GLY A 337 28.53 20.41 31.71
N THR A 338 28.61 19.30 30.95
CA THR A 338 27.60 18.85 30.00
C THR A 338 27.22 17.42 30.38
N LEU A 339 25.98 17.21 30.84
CA LEU A 339 25.48 15.90 31.20
C LEU A 339 25.41 15.03 29.94
N THR A 340 26.36 14.11 29.77
CA THR A 340 26.41 13.18 28.64
C THR A 340 26.35 11.74 29.13
N GLN A 341 25.59 10.91 28.42
CA GLN A 341 25.48 9.47 28.71
C GLN A 341 26.62 8.72 28.00
N SER A 342 27.32 7.83 28.71
CA SER A 342 28.17 6.83 28.08
C SER A 342 27.31 5.68 27.56
N CYS A 343 26.88 5.72 26.29
CA CYS A 343 26.28 4.57 25.61
C CYS A 343 27.20 4.13 24.48
N VAL A 344 27.49 2.82 24.41
CA VAL A 344 28.22 2.20 23.31
C VAL A 344 27.42 2.42 22.03
N ALA A 345 27.90 3.31 21.17
CA ALA A 345 27.27 3.61 19.90
C ALA A 345 27.18 2.34 19.04
N THR A 346 25.96 1.90 18.71
CA THR A 346 25.74 1.00 17.59
C THR A 346 26.00 1.79 16.31
N SER A 347 27.05 1.39 15.59
CA SER A 347 27.40 1.93 14.26
C SER A 347 26.22 1.83 13.31
N THR A 348 25.60 2.96 13.00
CA THR A 348 24.79 3.13 11.79
C THR A 348 25.73 3.20 10.60
N VAL A 349 25.54 2.31 9.63
CA VAL A 349 26.18 2.43 8.32
C VAL A 349 25.53 3.62 7.63
N ASP A 350 26.19 4.77 7.70
CA ASP A 350 25.90 5.93 6.86
C ASP A 350 26.30 5.61 5.42
N LEU A 351 25.33 5.63 4.52
CA LEU A 351 25.58 5.72 3.08
C LEU A 351 25.33 7.17 2.64
N SER A 352 26.15 8.09 3.15
CA SER A 352 26.38 9.38 2.52
C SER A 352 27.47 9.21 1.46
N ARG A 353 27.09 9.32 0.18
CA ARG A 353 28.04 9.47 -0.92
C ARG A 353 28.67 10.86 -0.82
N ASP A 354 29.94 10.89 -0.44
CA ASP A 354 30.79 12.07 -0.61
C ASP A 354 31.16 12.23 -2.09
N GLU A 355 30.72 13.36 -2.64
CA GLU A 355 31.33 13.98 -3.80
C GLU A 355 32.59 14.73 -3.33
N SER A 356 33.76 14.36 -3.87
CA SER A 356 34.77 15.28 -4.42
C SER A 356 36.14 14.61 -4.43
N ILE A 357 36.68 14.31 -5.62
CA ILE A 357 38.08 14.60 -5.97
C ILE A 357 38.12 14.92 -7.47
N ILE A 358 38.68 16.10 -7.75
CA ILE A 358 38.87 16.74 -9.04
C ILE A 358 40.05 16.09 -9.79
N GLY A 359 39.84 15.87 -11.09
CA GLY A 359 40.78 16.17 -12.19
C GLY A 359 42.11 15.42 -12.29
N HIS A 360 42.30 14.69 -13.40
CA HIS A 360 43.34 15.10 -14.35
C HIS A 360 43.13 14.49 -15.74
N ASP A 361 43.20 15.40 -16.70
CA ASP A 361 43.19 15.25 -18.15
C ASP A 361 44.46 14.51 -18.62
N MET A 362 44.35 13.59 -19.58
CA MET A 362 45.43 13.30 -20.52
C MET A 362 44.87 12.93 -21.89
N LYS A 363 44.96 13.91 -22.78
CA LYS A 363 44.93 13.77 -24.24
C LYS A 363 46.11 12.91 -24.70
N SER A 364 45.87 12.08 -25.72
CA SER A 364 46.85 11.87 -26.78
C SER A 364 46.18 12.07 -28.13
N GLN A 365 46.50 13.20 -28.77
CA GLN A 365 46.41 13.36 -30.22
C GLN A 365 47.39 12.40 -30.88
N ASN A 366 47.00 11.85 -32.04
CA ASN A 366 47.94 11.78 -33.14
C ASN A 366 47.19 12.02 -34.45
N ASP A 367 47.80 12.90 -35.22
CA ASP A 367 47.30 13.55 -36.42
C ASP A 367 47.35 12.66 -37.68
N ALA A 368 46.47 13.05 -38.61
CA ALA A 368 46.64 13.15 -40.07
C ALA A 368 47.37 12.04 -40.85
N CYS A 369 46.69 11.47 -41.86
CA CYS A 369 46.97 11.77 -43.27
C CYS A 369 46.03 11.04 -44.25
N CYS A 370 45.53 11.82 -45.23
CA CYS A 370 45.25 11.50 -46.63
C CYS A 370 44.33 10.32 -47.03
N GLY A 371 43.20 10.69 -47.65
CA GLY A 371 42.95 10.33 -49.06
C GLY A 371 41.87 9.27 -49.32
N GLY A 372 40.87 9.65 -50.13
CA GLY A 372 40.10 8.70 -50.94
C GLY A 372 38.59 8.68 -50.67
N PHE A 373 37.85 9.59 -51.30
CA PHE A 373 36.44 9.35 -51.62
C PHE A 373 36.34 8.07 -52.47
N THR A 374 35.57 7.07 -52.01
CA THR A 374 34.97 6.08 -52.90
C THR A 374 33.48 5.97 -52.59
N ASP A 375 32.67 6.33 -53.57
CA ASP A 375 31.21 6.28 -53.56
C ASP A 375 30.74 4.82 -53.72
N SER A 376 30.49 4.14 -52.60
CA SER A 376 29.86 2.81 -52.59
C SER A 376 28.44 2.91 -52.03
N GLY A 377 27.46 3.09 -52.92
CA GLY A 377 26.02 3.09 -52.56
C GLY A 377 25.57 1.87 -51.75
N PRO A 378 24.33 1.89 -51.19
CA PRO A 378 23.85 0.90 -50.23
C PRO A 378 23.97 -0.54 -50.77
N LEU A 379 24.39 -1.49 -49.93
CA LEU A 379 24.72 -2.85 -50.35
C LEU A 379 23.70 -3.88 -49.86
N ILE A 380 23.59 -4.97 -50.62
CA ILE A 380 22.81 -6.17 -50.28
C ILE A 380 23.64 -7.43 -50.51
N LEU A 381 23.48 -8.40 -49.61
CA LEU A 381 23.99 -9.75 -49.73
C LEU A 381 22.84 -10.66 -50.21
N GLN A 382 22.94 -11.16 -51.43
CA GLN A 382 21.99 -12.11 -52.00
C GLN A 382 22.41 -13.54 -51.62
N LEU A 383 21.51 -14.31 -51.02
CA LEU A 383 21.78 -15.70 -50.60
C LEU A 383 20.63 -16.61 -50.96
N GLU A 384 20.92 -17.88 -51.28
CA GLU A 384 19.86 -18.87 -51.48
C GLU A 384 18.95 -18.99 -50.25
N LYS A 385 17.64 -19.10 -50.49
CA LYS A 385 16.62 -19.08 -49.42
C LYS A 385 16.84 -20.13 -48.32
N LYS A 386 17.43 -21.28 -48.66
CA LYS A 386 17.76 -22.35 -47.69
C LYS A 386 18.76 -21.94 -46.61
N TYR A 387 19.61 -20.94 -46.88
CA TYR A 387 20.61 -20.43 -45.93
C TYR A 387 20.18 -19.12 -45.23
N ALA A 388 18.98 -18.60 -45.53
CA ALA A 388 18.56 -17.27 -45.10
C ALA A 388 18.50 -17.10 -43.58
N LYS A 389 18.03 -18.12 -42.85
CA LYS A 389 17.95 -18.05 -41.37
C LYS A 389 19.34 -18.00 -40.74
N LEU A 390 20.22 -18.93 -41.13
CA LEU A 390 21.60 -18.99 -40.67
C LEU A 390 22.35 -17.68 -40.95
N ALA A 391 22.25 -17.17 -42.18
CA ALA A 391 22.91 -15.93 -42.56
C ALA A 391 22.37 -14.72 -41.79
N LYS A 392 21.05 -14.63 -41.59
CA LYS A 392 20.42 -13.57 -40.78
C LYS A 392 20.94 -13.57 -39.35
N ASP A 393 21.08 -14.74 -38.75
CA ASP A 393 21.53 -14.87 -37.36
C ASP A 393 23.01 -14.49 -37.23
N ILE A 394 23.87 -14.88 -38.20
CA ILE A 394 25.27 -14.44 -38.26
C ILE A 394 25.36 -12.92 -38.45
N LEU A 395 24.68 -12.36 -39.46
CA LEU A 395 24.71 -10.92 -39.74
C LEU A 395 24.21 -10.10 -38.54
N LYS A 396 23.17 -10.57 -37.83
CA LYS A 396 22.71 -9.93 -36.60
C LYS A 396 23.72 -10.02 -35.46
N LYS A 397 24.33 -11.20 -35.26
CA LYS A 397 25.31 -11.43 -34.19
C LYS A 397 26.52 -10.50 -34.28
N PHE A 398 27.00 -10.23 -35.49
CA PHE A 398 28.16 -9.37 -35.73
C PHE A 398 27.78 -7.91 -36.07
N GLY A 399 26.49 -7.54 -36.01
CA GLY A 399 26.04 -6.18 -36.29
C GLY A 399 26.24 -5.75 -37.75
N TRP A 400 26.29 -6.69 -38.69
CA TRP A 400 26.50 -6.47 -40.13
C TRP A 400 25.19 -6.27 -40.90
N LEU A 401 24.06 -6.68 -40.32
CA LEU A 401 22.74 -6.48 -40.91
C LEU A 401 22.30 -5.02 -40.73
N ASP A 402 21.97 -4.34 -41.81
CA ASP A 402 21.37 -3.02 -41.76
C ASP A 402 19.88 -3.12 -41.42
N LEU A 403 19.57 -2.90 -40.14
CA LEU A 403 18.21 -3.01 -39.60
C LEU A 403 17.28 -1.88 -40.05
N ALA A 404 17.80 -0.80 -40.63
CA ALA A 404 16.97 0.29 -41.15
C ALA A 404 16.29 -0.08 -42.48
N ARG A 405 16.79 -1.11 -43.18
CA ARG A 405 16.26 -1.60 -44.44
C ARG A 405 15.59 -2.97 -44.29
N LYS A 406 14.55 -3.22 -45.09
CA LYS A 406 13.84 -4.51 -45.07
C LYS A 406 14.59 -5.56 -45.89
N VAL A 407 14.71 -6.76 -45.32
CA VAL A 407 15.09 -7.98 -46.05
C VAL A 407 14.06 -8.25 -47.13
N ARG A 408 14.52 -8.56 -48.34
CA ARG A 408 13.66 -8.84 -49.50
C ARG A 408 13.91 -10.24 -50.02
N VAL A 409 13.04 -10.68 -50.92
CA VAL A 409 13.17 -11.94 -51.63
C VAL A 409 13.24 -11.61 -53.13
N SER A 410 14.09 -12.31 -53.88
CA SER A 410 14.19 -12.14 -55.34
C SER A 410 12.87 -12.48 -56.04
N HIS A 411 12.68 -11.96 -57.25
CA HIS A 411 11.42 -12.13 -58.01
C HIS A 411 11.06 -13.59 -58.31
N ASP A 412 12.06 -14.45 -58.45
CA ASP A 412 11.94 -15.90 -58.65
C ASP A 412 11.83 -16.69 -57.33
N ASN A 413 11.79 -16.01 -56.18
CA ASN A 413 11.65 -16.57 -54.82
C ASN A 413 12.77 -17.56 -54.42
N SER A 414 13.87 -17.61 -55.18
CA SER A 414 14.99 -18.53 -54.98
C SER A 414 16.05 -17.96 -54.01
N HIS A 415 16.17 -16.63 -53.91
CA HIS A 415 17.13 -15.94 -53.07
C HIS A 415 16.50 -14.93 -52.11
N VAL A 416 17.19 -14.69 -50.99
CA VAL A 416 16.87 -13.67 -49.99
C VAL A 416 17.98 -12.62 -50.01
N LEU A 417 17.57 -11.35 -50.05
CA LEU A 417 18.41 -10.17 -50.19
C LEU A 417 18.52 -9.49 -48.83
N PHE A 418 19.67 -9.62 -48.17
CA PHE A 418 19.93 -9.03 -46.86
C PHE A 418 20.63 -7.68 -47.01
N PRO A 419 20.06 -6.57 -46.52
CA PRO A 419 20.74 -5.30 -46.51
C PRO A 419 21.89 -5.34 -45.50
N VAL A 420 23.10 -5.01 -45.94
CA VAL A 420 24.32 -5.04 -45.12
C VAL A 420 24.92 -3.65 -45.01
N ASN A 421 25.65 -3.40 -43.91
CA ASN A 421 26.33 -2.12 -43.66
C ASN A 421 27.78 -2.14 -44.18
N GLU A 422 28.43 -0.96 -44.16
CA GLU A 422 29.79 -0.77 -44.65
C GLU A 422 30.84 -1.60 -43.90
N ALA A 423 30.63 -1.85 -42.60
CA ALA A 423 31.55 -2.65 -41.79
C ALA A 423 31.71 -4.09 -42.32
N PHE A 424 30.63 -4.66 -42.88
CA PHE A 424 30.69 -5.97 -43.53
C PHE A 424 31.44 -5.93 -44.87
N HIS A 425 31.29 -4.83 -45.63
CA HIS A 425 31.93 -4.65 -46.93
C HIS A 425 33.46 -4.63 -46.82
N VAL A 426 34.00 -3.81 -45.91
CA VAL A 426 35.45 -3.66 -45.70
C VAL A 426 36.11 -5.01 -45.35
N LEU A 427 35.46 -5.81 -44.50
CA LEU A 427 35.97 -7.11 -44.07
C LEU A 427 35.99 -8.18 -45.17
N ASN A 428 35.14 -8.03 -46.20
CA ASN A 428 35.06 -9.01 -47.27
C ASN A 428 36.00 -8.67 -48.45
N THR A 429 36.24 -7.38 -48.72
CA THR A 429 37.19 -6.93 -49.75
C THR A 429 38.65 -7.27 -49.43
N ASP A 430 39.04 -7.28 -48.15
CA ASP A 430 40.40 -7.61 -47.70
C ASP A 430 40.81 -9.08 -47.89
N LYS A 431 39.88 -9.99 -48.22
CA LYS A 431 40.19 -11.41 -48.50
C LYS A 431 40.41 -11.73 -49.96
N HIS A 432 39.82 -10.96 -50.89
CA HIS A 432 40.03 -11.21 -52.32
C HIS A 432 41.43 -10.78 -52.82
N SER A 433 42.17 -9.98 -52.04
CA SER A 433 43.55 -9.60 -52.34
C SER A 433 44.63 -10.54 -51.76
N LYS A 434 44.25 -11.59 -50.99
CA LYS A 434 45.21 -12.50 -50.31
C LYS A 434 45.02 -14.00 -50.62
N MET A 435 44.27 -14.37 -51.66
CA MET A 435 44.15 -15.75 -52.15
C MET A 435 44.75 -15.91 -53.56
N GLU A 436 46.06 -15.74 -53.71
CA GLU A 436 46.80 -16.20 -54.91
C GLU A 436 47.96 -17.16 -54.59
N HIS A 437 48.23 -17.46 -53.32
CA HIS A 437 49.20 -18.50 -52.94
C HIS A 437 48.66 -19.32 -51.78
N ASP A 438 48.00 -20.43 -52.10
CA ASP A 438 48.27 -21.75 -51.53
C ASP A 438 47.21 -22.76 -51.99
N SER A 439 47.66 -23.67 -52.85
CA SER A 439 46.91 -24.82 -53.32
C SER A 439 46.97 -25.94 -52.28
N CYS A 440 45.83 -26.32 -51.68
CA CYS A 440 45.66 -27.62 -51.05
C CYS A 440 44.19 -28.08 -51.06
N THR A 441 43.95 -29.04 -51.95
CA THR A 441 43.03 -30.19 -51.90
C THR A 441 41.62 -30.06 -51.29
N LEU A 442 40.64 -30.33 -52.17
CA LEU A 442 39.23 -30.57 -51.90
C LEU A 442 39.02 -31.66 -50.83
N GLY A 443 38.44 -31.25 -49.69
CA GLY A 443 37.82 -32.11 -48.69
C GLY A 443 36.31 -31.90 -48.64
N GLU A 444 35.59 -32.99 -48.43
CA GLU A 444 34.14 -33.24 -48.56
C GLU A 444 33.15 -32.19 -48.00
N PRO A 445 31.90 -32.15 -48.52
CA PRO A 445 30.87 -31.22 -48.05
C PRO A 445 30.40 -31.58 -46.64
N LEU A 446 30.78 -30.76 -45.65
CA LEU A 446 30.29 -30.87 -44.28
C LEU A 446 28.78 -30.57 -44.23
N ALA A 447 27.99 -31.61 -44.02
CA ALA A 447 26.56 -31.52 -43.71
C ALA A 447 26.39 -30.86 -42.32
N PHE A 448 25.88 -29.62 -42.28
CA PHE A 448 25.60 -28.92 -41.03
C PHE A 448 24.10 -28.90 -40.71
N THR A 449 23.74 -29.50 -39.58
CA THR A 449 22.38 -29.48 -39.00
C THR A 449 22.18 -28.26 -38.11
N GLU A 450 21.00 -27.63 -38.19
CA GLU A 450 20.64 -26.32 -37.60
C GLU A 450 20.79 -26.19 -36.06
N ASN A 451 21.11 -27.26 -35.32
CA ASN A 451 21.01 -27.30 -33.86
C ASN A 451 22.32 -27.09 -33.09
N LYS A 452 23.39 -26.56 -33.71
CA LYS A 452 24.71 -26.39 -33.05
C LYS A 452 25.26 -24.95 -32.99
N LEU A 453 24.40 -23.93 -32.96
CA LEU A 453 24.82 -22.53 -32.79
C LEU A 453 24.33 -21.86 -31.49
N ALA A 454 23.78 -22.67 -30.56
CA ALA A 454 23.31 -22.19 -29.26
C ALA A 454 24.37 -22.23 -28.13
N GLY A 455 25.65 -22.49 -28.45
CA GLY A 455 26.74 -22.46 -27.46
C GLY A 455 28.10 -22.27 -28.12
N ASP A 456 28.84 -21.27 -27.61
CA ASP A 456 30.27 -20.98 -27.78
C ASP A 456 30.81 -20.26 -29.04
N ASN A 457 31.80 -19.41 -28.75
CA ASN A 457 32.55 -18.43 -29.56
C ASN A 457 32.71 -18.74 -31.06
N LEU A 458 31.76 -18.29 -31.87
CA LEU A 458 31.94 -18.19 -33.33
C LEU A 458 32.92 -17.04 -33.63
N SER A 459 34.10 -17.34 -34.17
CA SER A 459 35.10 -16.33 -34.55
C SER A 459 34.69 -15.58 -35.83
N LEU A 460 35.17 -14.34 -35.97
CA LEU A 460 34.95 -13.48 -37.15
C LEU A 460 35.33 -14.20 -38.46
N GLN A 461 36.45 -14.94 -38.46
CA GLN A 461 36.95 -15.65 -39.64
C GLN A 461 36.05 -16.82 -40.04
N ASN A 462 35.50 -17.57 -39.07
CA ASN A 462 34.59 -18.69 -39.32
C ASN A 462 33.23 -18.20 -39.78
N ALA A 463 32.72 -17.09 -39.23
CA ALA A 463 31.49 -16.45 -39.68
C ALA A 463 31.56 -16.03 -41.15
N LEU A 464 32.68 -15.43 -41.58
CA LEU A 464 32.89 -15.05 -42.98
C LEU A 464 33.03 -16.27 -43.89
N LYS A 465 33.72 -17.34 -43.47
CA LYS A 465 33.82 -18.59 -44.24
C LYS A 465 32.46 -19.25 -44.46
N ILE A 466 31.61 -19.24 -43.44
CA ILE A 466 30.24 -19.78 -43.53
C ILE A 466 29.43 -18.96 -44.55
N LEU A 467 29.44 -17.62 -44.44
CA LEU A 467 28.71 -16.76 -45.37
C LEU A 467 29.22 -16.90 -46.82
N SER A 468 30.53 -17.07 -47.05
CA SER A 468 31.08 -17.33 -48.39
C SER A 468 30.71 -18.70 -48.95
N SER A 469 30.59 -19.73 -48.10
CA SER A 469 30.18 -21.08 -48.52
C SER A 469 28.70 -21.20 -48.90
N CYS A 470 27.89 -20.18 -48.57
CA CYS A 470 26.47 -20.12 -48.91
C CYS A 470 26.20 -19.54 -50.33
N ASN A 471 27.22 -19.45 -51.20
CA ASN A 471 27.13 -18.92 -52.56
C ASN A 471 26.59 -17.47 -52.65
N GLY A 472 26.88 -16.63 -51.64
CA GLY A 472 26.36 -15.28 -51.59
C GLY A 472 26.99 -14.32 -52.59
N SER A 473 26.18 -13.59 -53.37
CA SER A 473 26.64 -12.55 -54.29
C SER A 473 26.37 -11.15 -53.73
N PHE A 474 27.31 -10.22 -53.93
CA PHE A 474 27.19 -8.82 -53.51
C PHE A 474 26.60 -7.98 -54.63
N LEU A 475 25.54 -7.24 -54.32
CA LEU A 475 24.88 -6.33 -55.26
C LEU A 475 24.70 -4.94 -54.65
N LYS A 476 24.67 -3.90 -55.49
CA LYS A 476 24.24 -2.56 -55.10
C LYS A 476 22.71 -2.55 -54.97
N ASP A 477 22.21 -1.95 -53.91
CA ASP A 477 20.80 -1.83 -53.57
C ASP A 477 20.18 -0.57 -54.21
N GLU A 478 19.85 -0.67 -55.50
CA GLU A 478 19.29 0.45 -56.27
C GLU A 478 17.90 0.92 -55.78
N LEU A 479 17.20 0.12 -54.96
CA LEU A 479 15.82 0.38 -54.52
C LEU A 479 15.71 1.04 -53.13
N ALA A 480 16.81 1.18 -52.38
CA ALA A 480 16.81 1.79 -51.05
C ALA A 480 16.69 3.33 -51.07
N ILE A 481 16.84 3.97 -52.24
CA ILE A 481 16.89 5.43 -52.38
C ILE A 481 15.50 6.11 -52.21
N SER A 482 14.37 5.35 -52.20
CA SER A 482 13.02 5.92 -52.35
C SER A 482 12.02 5.78 -51.18
N ARG A 483 12.40 5.40 -49.96
CA ARG A 483 11.47 5.36 -48.80
C ARG A 483 12.00 6.01 -47.53
N LYS A 484 11.30 7.03 -47.01
CA LYS A 484 11.57 7.62 -45.69
C LYS A 484 11.13 6.66 -44.55
N PRO A 485 11.93 6.49 -43.48
CA PRO A 485 11.59 5.63 -42.35
C PRO A 485 10.39 6.17 -41.55
N SER A 486 9.55 5.28 -41.01
CA SER A 486 8.45 5.64 -40.12
C SER A 486 8.99 6.18 -38.79
N LYS A 487 8.58 7.40 -38.40
CA LYS A 487 8.99 8.02 -37.14
C LYS A 487 8.18 7.48 -35.97
N SER A 488 8.81 7.33 -34.80
CA SER A 488 8.09 6.93 -33.58
C SER A 488 7.16 8.07 -33.12
N PRO A 489 6.05 7.79 -32.41
CA PRO A 489 5.18 8.84 -31.86
C PRO A 489 5.95 9.82 -30.96
N GLN A 490 6.97 9.34 -30.23
CA GLN A 490 7.83 10.19 -29.41
C GLN A 490 8.72 11.12 -30.24
N THR A 491 9.23 10.64 -31.38
CA THR A 491 9.98 11.48 -32.34
C THR A 491 9.05 12.54 -32.93
N ILE A 492 7.83 12.16 -33.32
CA ILE A 492 6.82 13.09 -33.85
C ILE A 492 6.44 14.12 -32.78
N MET A 493 6.25 13.73 -31.52
CA MET A 493 6.03 14.65 -30.39
C MET A 493 7.15 15.69 -30.29
N LYS A 494 8.41 15.24 -30.27
CA LYS A 494 9.56 16.14 -30.16
C LYS A 494 9.63 17.12 -31.32
N GLU A 495 9.40 16.65 -32.54
CA GLU A 495 9.41 17.49 -33.74
C GLU A 495 8.27 18.51 -33.77
N LEU A 496 7.09 18.18 -33.23
CA LEU A 496 5.95 19.10 -33.16
C LEU A 496 6.06 20.10 -32.01
N VAL A 497 6.61 19.70 -30.86
CA VAL A 497 6.70 20.54 -29.66
C VAL A 497 7.93 21.47 -29.70
N SER A 498 9.03 21.05 -30.32
CA SER A 498 10.26 21.85 -30.37
C SER A 498 10.07 23.27 -30.95
N PRO A 499 9.35 23.47 -32.08
CA PRO A 499 9.06 24.81 -32.61
C PRO A 499 8.21 25.67 -31.66
N LEU A 500 7.28 25.06 -30.92
CA LEU A 500 6.44 25.76 -29.93
C LEU A 500 7.28 26.28 -28.75
N LEU A 501 8.22 25.47 -28.26
CA LEU A 501 9.15 25.91 -27.21
C LEU A 501 10.04 27.06 -27.70
N GLY A 502 10.54 26.94 -28.93
CA GLY A 502 11.38 27.97 -29.55
C GLY A 502 10.66 29.31 -29.70
N SER A 503 9.40 29.32 -30.13
CA SER A 503 8.63 30.57 -30.30
C SER A 503 8.28 31.27 -28.99
N LYS A 504 8.25 30.53 -27.88
CA LYS A 504 7.96 31.03 -26.53
C LYS A 504 9.23 31.28 -25.70
N GLY A 505 10.42 31.10 -26.27
CA GLY A 505 11.70 31.33 -25.59
C GLY A 505 12.02 30.31 -24.48
N MET A 506 11.45 29.11 -24.55
CA MET A 506 11.56 28.08 -23.51
C MET A 506 12.75 27.13 -23.76
N SER A 507 13.28 26.53 -22.69
CA SER A 507 14.42 25.60 -22.77
C SER A 507 14.08 24.32 -23.53
N SER A 508 14.97 23.89 -24.42
CA SER A 508 14.86 22.61 -25.15
C SER A 508 14.97 21.38 -24.24
N GLN A 509 15.52 21.52 -23.02
CA GLN A 509 15.58 20.46 -22.01
C GLN A 509 14.19 19.98 -21.59
N LEU A 510 13.16 20.81 -21.73
CA LEU A 510 11.78 20.43 -21.44
C LEU A 510 11.34 19.21 -22.28
N LEU A 511 11.86 19.03 -23.50
CA LEU A 511 11.55 17.89 -24.37
C LEU A 511 11.87 16.52 -23.75
N GLU A 512 12.72 16.46 -22.72
CA GLU A 512 13.01 15.24 -21.97
C GLU A 512 11.85 14.80 -21.07
N GLN A 513 10.93 15.71 -20.73
CA GLN A 513 9.75 15.45 -19.90
C GLN A 513 8.55 14.92 -20.71
N LEU A 514 8.69 14.79 -22.02
CA LEU A 514 7.65 14.23 -22.90
C LEU A 514 7.43 12.73 -22.59
N PRO A 515 6.18 12.24 -22.71
CA PRO A 515 5.85 10.87 -22.36
C PRO A 515 6.50 9.85 -23.31
N ALA A 516 7.11 8.82 -22.73
CA ALA A 516 7.63 7.67 -23.47
C ALA A 516 6.63 6.50 -23.54
N ARG A 517 5.60 6.51 -22.67
CA ARG A 517 4.53 5.51 -22.59
C ARG A 517 3.23 6.20 -22.19
N TRP A 518 2.10 5.58 -22.53
CA TRP A 518 0.76 6.07 -22.22
C TRP A 518 -0.23 4.88 -22.22
N GLU A 519 -1.40 5.09 -21.63
CA GLU A 519 -2.51 4.14 -21.65
C GLU A 519 -3.60 4.61 -22.59
N THR A 520 -4.39 3.67 -23.12
CA THR A 520 -5.57 3.98 -23.95
C THR A 520 -6.81 3.43 -23.27
N LEU A 521 -7.80 4.29 -23.06
CA LEU A 521 -9.10 3.92 -22.52
C LEU A 521 -10.20 4.45 -23.44
N GLY A 522 -10.75 3.55 -24.24
CA GLY A 522 -11.68 3.94 -25.31
C GLY A 522 -10.97 4.84 -26.31
N ASP A 523 -11.49 6.04 -26.50
CA ASP A 523 -10.96 7.11 -27.37
C ASP A 523 -10.06 8.13 -26.65
N ILE A 524 -9.88 8.00 -25.32
CA ILE A 524 -8.94 8.84 -24.55
C ILE A 524 -7.57 8.16 -24.49
N ILE A 525 -6.52 8.96 -24.72
CA ILE A 525 -5.15 8.61 -24.29
C ILE A 525 -4.86 9.22 -22.93
N ILE A 526 -4.38 8.40 -21.99
CA ILE A 526 -4.02 8.77 -20.63
C ILE A 526 -2.49 8.86 -20.52
N LEU A 527 -2.01 10.06 -20.25
CA LEU A 527 -0.60 10.38 -20.07
C LEU A 527 -0.18 10.11 -18.61
N PRO A 528 1.06 9.62 -18.37
CA PRO A 528 1.56 9.42 -17.01
C PRO A 528 1.65 10.73 -16.24
N LYS A 529 1.35 10.69 -14.94
CA LYS A 529 1.51 11.83 -14.03
C LYS A 529 2.95 12.35 -13.96
N THR A 530 3.93 11.51 -14.28
CA THR A 530 5.35 11.83 -14.22
C THR A 530 5.85 12.70 -15.39
N CYS A 531 4.99 13.03 -16.36
CA CYS A 531 5.33 13.86 -17.50
C CYS A 531 4.88 15.31 -17.28
N PHE A 532 5.48 16.25 -18.03
CA PHE A 532 5.16 17.68 -17.95
C PHE A 532 5.22 18.24 -16.51
N LYS A 533 6.33 17.95 -15.81
CA LYS A 533 6.48 18.32 -14.38
C LYS A 533 6.78 19.81 -14.20
N ASP A 534 7.41 20.42 -15.19
CA ASP A 534 7.78 21.83 -15.12
C ASP A 534 6.53 22.73 -15.22
N PRO A 535 6.32 23.68 -14.30
CA PRO A 535 5.19 24.62 -14.37
C PRO A 535 5.11 25.42 -15.67
N LEU A 536 6.24 25.61 -16.36
CA LEU A 536 6.29 26.31 -17.63
C LEU A 536 5.39 25.70 -18.71
N TRP A 537 5.10 24.40 -18.64
CA TRP A 537 4.18 23.73 -19.57
C TRP A 537 2.76 24.29 -19.53
N GLU A 538 2.34 24.84 -18.38
CA GLU A 538 1.01 25.42 -18.22
C GLU A 538 0.80 26.64 -19.11
N SER A 539 1.85 27.45 -19.31
CA SER A 539 1.79 28.66 -20.14
C SER A 539 1.63 28.42 -21.64
N VAL A 540 1.78 27.17 -22.09
CA VAL A 540 1.64 26.75 -23.49
C VAL A 540 0.61 25.62 -23.66
N SER A 541 -0.19 25.35 -22.63
CA SER A 541 -1.10 24.21 -22.56
C SER A 541 -2.12 24.18 -23.70
N GLU A 542 -2.69 25.35 -24.06
CA GLU A 542 -3.69 25.48 -25.13
C GLU A 542 -3.14 25.05 -26.50
N GLU A 543 -1.91 25.45 -26.85
CA GLU A 543 -1.29 25.04 -28.12
C GLU A 543 -0.63 23.65 -28.03
N LEU A 544 -0.18 23.24 -26.84
CA LEU A 544 0.55 22.00 -26.60
C LEU A 544 -0.33 20.76 -26.78
N TRP A 545 -1.49 20.72 -26.10
CA TRP A 545 -2.29 19.48 -26.06
C TRP A 545 -2.78 19.01 -27.43
N PRO A 546 -3.22 19.89 -28.36
CA PRO A 546 -3.52 19.48 -29.74
C PRO A 546 -2.33 18.85 -30.47
N LEU A 547 -1.10 19.33 -30.24
CA LEU A 547 0.11 18.77 -30.84
C LEU A 547 0.43 17.38 -30.28
N ILE A 548 0.31 17.21 -28.96
CA ILE A 548 0.47 15.90 -28.32
C ILE A 548 -0.60 14.94 -28.84
N ALA A 549 -1.85 15.36 -28.92
CA ALA A 549 -2.94 14.52 -29.41
C ALA A 549 -2.69 14.08 -30.87
N LYS A 550 -2.29 15.02 -31.72
CA LYS A 550 -1.90 14.76 -33.12
C LYS A 550 -0.75 13.76 -33.23
N SER A 551 0.27 13.89 -32.40
CA SER A 551 1.44 13.00 -32.42
C SER A 551 1.12 11.56 -32.01
N LEU A 552 0.11 11.38 -31.15
CA LEU A 552 -0.33 10.09 -30.63
C LEU A 552 -1.51 9.51 -31.41
N GLY A 553 -2.03 10.25 -32.41
CA GLY A 553 -3.21 9.85 -33.18
C GLY A 553 -4.51 9.85 -32.36
N ALA A 554 -4.60 10.69 -31.33
CA ALA A 554 -5.77 10.82 -30.47
C ALA A 554 -6.51 12.13 -30.69
N GLN A 555 -7.79 12.15 -30.29
CA GLN A 555 -8.62 13.35 -30.27
C GLN A 555 -8.80 13.90 -28.85
N ARG A 556 -8.59 13.05 -27.83
CA ARG A 556 -8.78 13.37 -26.42
C ARG A 556 -7.58 12.92 -25.60
N LEU A 557 -7.19 13.75 -24.65
CA LEU A 557 -6.07 13.52 -23.75
C LEU A 557 -6.49 13.72 -22.32
N ALA A 558 -5.95 12.87 -21.46
CA ALA A 558 -6.06 13.01 -20.02
C ALA A 558 -4.72 12.75 -19.35
N ARG A 559 -4.54 13.23 -18.13
CA ARG A 559 -3.38 12.96 -17.27
C ARG A 559 -3.80 12.09 -16.10
N GLN A 560 -2.98 11.09 -15.79
CA GLN A 560 -3.22 10.16 -14.71
C GLN A 560 -3.33 10.87 -13.35
N GLY A 561 -4.43 10.62 -12.65
CA GLY A 561 -4.67 11.08 -11.29
C GLY A 561 -4.30 10.06 -10.22
N LYS A 562 -4.19 10.50 -8.96
CA LYS A 562 -4.09 9.58 -7.82
C LYS A 562 -5.51 9.18 -7.42
N ILE A 563 -5.81 7.89 -7.44
CA ILE A 563 -7.10 7.39 -6.96
C ILE A 563 -7.32 7.81 -5.50
N MET A 564 -8.49 8.38 -5.21
CA MET A 564 -8.79 8.86 -3.86
C MET A 564 -8.89 7.68 -2.89
N PRO A 565 -8.26 7.76 -1.70
CA PRO A 565 -8.31 6.70 -0.69
C PRO A 565 -9.63 6.74 0.11
N ASN A 566 -10.74 7.05 -0.54
CA ASN A 566 -12.08 7.02 0.05
C ASN A 566 -12.75 5.66 -0.21
N GLY A 567 -13.93 5.43 0.37
CA GLY A 567 -14.66 4.16 0.23
C GLY A 567 -15.06 3.82 -1.22
N THR A 568 -15.14 4.82 -2.11
CA THR A 568 -15.61 4.70 -3.49
C THR A 568 -14.49 4.65 -4.53
N ARG A 569 -13.24 4.96 -4.14
CA ARG A 569 -12.05 4.97 -5.00
C ARG A 569 -12.21 5.84 -6.24
N ASP A 570 -12.65 7.06 -6.03
CA ASP A 570 -12.93 7.98 -7.12
C ASP A 570 -11.68 8.26 -7.95
N SER A 571 -11.88 8.35 -9.26
CA SER A 571 -10.84 8.78 -10.18
C SER A 571 -10.55 10.27 -9.97
N THR A 572 -9.28 10.66 -10.11
CA THR A 572 -8.88 12.07 -10.21
C THR A 572 -8.20 12.33 -11.55
N LEU A 573 -8.56 11.54 -12.57
CA LEU A 573 -8.06 11.71 -13.93
C LEU A 573 -8.42 13.12 -14.42
N GLU A 574 -7.42 13.83 -14.92
CA GLU A 574 -7.55 15.21 -15.36
C GLU A 574 -7.65 15.26 -16.88
N LEU A 575 -8.69 15.87 -17.43
CA LEU A 575 -8.80 16.07 -18.88
C LEU A 575 -7.89 17.22 -19.30
N LEU A 576 -6.97 16.92 -20.23
CA LEU A 576 -6.09 17.90 -20.86
C LEU A 576 -6.65 18.40 -22.19
N LEU A 577 -7.34 17.52 -22.94
CA LEU A 577 -7.98 17.85 -24.21
C LEU A 577 -9.27 17.03 -24.36
N GLY A 578 -10.38 17.73 -24.59
CA GLY A 578 -11.72 17.15 -24.76
C GLY A 578 -12.74 17.68 -23.75
N ASN A 579 -14.03 17.48 -24.06
CA ASN A 579 -15.12 18.22 -23.39
C ASN A 579 -15.84 17.40 -22.30
N ASN A 580 -15.58 16.10 -22.19
CA ASN A 580 -16.16 15.24 -21.15
C ASN A 580 -15.28 14.02 -20.88
N GLY A 581 -15.53 13.33 -19.77
CA GLY A 581 -14.78 12.14 -19.35
C GLY A 581 -15.37 10.81 -19.79
N TRP A 582 -16.52 10.81 -20.48
CA TRP A 582 -17.20 9.58 -20.88
C TRP A 582 -16.44 8.85 -21.99
N VAL A 583 -16.22 7.56 -21.78
CA VAL A 583 -15.54 6.66 -22.71
C VAL A 583 -16.26 5.33 -22.74
N THR A 584 -16.20 4.64 -23.88
CA THR A 584 -16.69 3.27 -24.01
C THR A 584 -15.52 2.34 -24.37
N HIS A 585 -15.27 1.37 -23.50
CA HIS A 585 -14.29 0.31 -23.71
C HIS A 585 -14.99 -0.99 -24.12
N HIS A 586 -14.44 -1.69 -25.10
CA HIS A 586 -14.98 -2.96 -25.58
C HIS A 586 -14.05 -4.09 -25.15
N GLU A 587 -14.56 -5.02 -24.34
CA GLU A 587 -13.79 -6.16 -23.85
C GLU A 587 -14.64 -7.43 -23.93
N ASN A 588 -14.10 -8.47 -24.58
CA ASN A 588 -14.76 -9.77 -24.73
C ASN A 588 -16.19 -9.69 -25.31
N GLY A 589 -16.48 -8.69 -26.16
CA GLY A 589 -17.81 -8.47 -26.73
C GLY A 589 -18.81 -7.83 -25.77
N ILE A 590 -18.34 -7.24 -24.66
CA ILE A 590 -19.13 -6.43 -23.72
C ILE A 590 -18.69 -4.98 -23.84
N ARG A 591 -19.65 -4.06 -23.80
CA ARG A 591 -19.42 -2.61 -23.77
C ARG A 591 -19.39 -2.11 -22.34
N TYR A 592 -18.32 -1.41 -21.96
CA TYR A 592 -18.17 -0.74 -20.67
C TYR A 592 -18.03 0.76 -20.89
N SER A 593 -19.10 1.49 -20.64
CA SER A 593 -19.15 2.94 -20.63
C SER A 593 -18.96 3.47 -19.20
N LEU A 594 -18.11 4.47 -19.03
CA LEU A 594 -17.90 5.16 -17.75
C LEU A 594 -17.41 6.58 -17.96
N ASP A 595 -17.59 7.45 -16.96
CA ASP A 595 -16.85 8.70 -16.86
C ASP A 595 -15.47 8.43 -16.23
N ALA A 596 -14.41 8.43 -17.03
CA ALA A 596 -13.05 8.14 -16.59
C ALA A 596 -12.49 9.19 -15.61
N THR A 597 -13.10 10.38 -15.54
CA THR A 597 -12.72 11.43 -14.56
C THR A 597 -13.34 11.23 -13.19
N LYS A 598 -14.34 10.33 -13.07
CA LYS A 598 -15.06 10.06 -11.83
C LYS A 598 -14.90 8.62 -11.35
N CYS A 599 -14.88 7.67 -12.29
CA CYS A 599 -14.83 6.25 -12.01
C CYS A 599 -13.46 5.66 -12.35
N MET A 600 -12.93 4.83 -11.46
CA MET A 600 -11.71 4.08 -11.73
C MET A 600 -12.01 2.90 -12.67
N PHE A 601 -11.14 2.68 -13.66
CA PHE A 601 -11.15 1.51 -14.55
C PHE A 601 -9.91 0.65 -14.36
N SER A 602 -10.09 -0.65 -14.13
CA SER A 602 -8.98 -1.60 -14.04
C SER A 602 -9.04 -2.60 -15.19
N SER A 603 -8.08 -2.49 -16.11
CA SER A 603 -7.87 -3.45 -17.21
C SER A 603 -7.30 -4.79 -16.75
N GLY A 604 -6.69 -4.83 -15.57
CA GLY A 604 -5.91 -5.99 -15.12
C GLY A 604 -6.72 -7.19 -14.62
N ASN A 605 -8.05 -7.20 -14.69
CA ASN A 605 -8.88 -8.35 -14.27
C ASN A 605 -9.47 -9.11 -15.47
N ARG A 606 -8.89 -8.94 -16.66
CA ARG A 606 -9.42 -9.48 -17.92
C ARG A 606 -9.56 -11.01 -17.92
N SER A 607 -8.58 -11.73 -17.38
CA SER A 607 -8.62 -13.19 -17.25
C SER A 607 -9.80 -13.64 -16.38
N GLU A 608 -10.02 -12.95 -15.25
CA GLU A 608 -11.09 -13.30 -14.32
C GLU A 608 -12.48 -12.96 -14.86
N LYS A 609 -12.64 -11.82 -15.55
CA LYS A 609 -13.90 -11.52 -16.24
C LYS A 609 -14.22 -12.54 -17.33
N LEU A 610 -13.20 -13.04 -18.03
CA LEU A 610 -13.36 -14.10 -19.02
C LEU A 610 -13.80 -15.41 -18.35
N ARG A 611 -13.18 -15.79 -17.22
CA ARG A 611 -13.55 -16.97 -16.42
C ARG A 611 -15.00 -16.88 -15.95
N MET A 612 -15.40 -15.76 -15.35
CA MET A 612 -16.78 -15.52 -14.92
C MET A 612 -17.77 -15.64 -16.08
N GLY A 613 -17.42 -15.13 -17.25
CA GLY A 613 -18.24 -15.24 -18.45
C GLY A 613 -18.31 -16.64 -19.07
N GLN A 614 -17.43 -17.58 -18.68
CA GLN A 614 -17.43 -18.97 -19.16
C GLN A 614 -18.27 -19.91 -18.27
N LEU A 615 -18.74 -19.44 -17.12
CA LEU A 615 -19.64 -20.19 -16.26
C LEU A 615 -20.99 -20.43 -16.97
N ASN A 616 -21.67 -21.52 -16.63
CA ASN A 616 -23.04 -21.75 -17.09
C ASN A 616 -24.02 -21.33 -15.99
N CYS A 617 -24.60 -20.13 -16.10
CA CYS A 617 -25.46 -19.54 -15.08
C CYS A 617 -26.93 -19.43 -15.55
N ARG A 618 -27.34 -20.15 -16.59
CA ARG A 618 -28.67 -20.01 -17.26
C ARG A 618 -29.88 -19.98 -16.32
N ASP A 619 -29.83 -20.77 -15.27
CA ASP A 619 -30.91 -20.90 -14.29
C ASP A 619 -30.60 -20.24 -12.94
N GLU A 620 -29.45 -19.56 -12.84
CA GLU A 620 -28.91 -19.00 -11.60
C GLU A 620 -29.23 -17.52 -11.43
N VAL A 621 -29.64 -17.15 -10.22
CA VAL A 621 -29.70 -15.78 -9.72
C VAL A 621 -28.37 -15.43 -9.07
N VAL A 622 -27.74 -14.35 -9.54
CA VAL A 622 -26.46 -13.88 -9.01
C VAL A 622 -26.65 -12.59 -8.22
N VAL A 623 -25.93 -12.43 -7.12
CA VAL A 623 -25.82 -11.15 -6.40
C VAL A 623 -24.36 -10.67 -6.51
N ASP A 624 -24.13 -9.50 -7.11
CA ASP A 624 -22.83 -8.82 -7.08
C ASP A 624 -22.87 -7.74 -6.00
N LEU A 625 -22.06 -7.90 -4.95
CA LEU A 625 -22.06 -6.98 -3.81
C LEU A 625 -21.24 -5.69 -4.04
N PHE A 626 -20.44 -5.66 -5.11
CA PHE A 626 -19.54 -4.55 -5.45
C PHE A 626 -19.52 -4.33 -6.96
N ALA A 627 -20.69 -4.01 -7.52
CA ALA A 627 -20.92 -4.05 -8.96
C ALA A 627 -20.04 -3.06 -9.74
N GLY A 628 -19.68 -1.92 -9.16
CA GLY A 628 -18.97 -0.85 -9.85
C GLY A 628 -19.75 -0.40 -11.07
N ILE A 629 -19.07 -0.32 -12.21
CA ILE A 629 -19.72 -0.03 -13.51
C ILE A 629 -20.31 -1.29 -14.17
N GLY A 630 -20.32 -2.42 -13.48
CA GLY A 630 -20.77 -3.72 -13.97
C GLY A 630 -19.64 -4.68 -14.33
N TYR A 631 -18.52 -4.65 -13.60
CA TYR A 631 -17.33 -5.43 -13.94
C TYR A 631 -17.58 -6.94 -14.01
N PHE A 632 -18.39 -7.48 -13.11
CA PHE A 632 -18.78 -8.89 -13.10
C PHE A 632 -20.27 -9.09 -13.43
N VAL A 633 -21.13 -8.12 -13.10
CA VAL A 633 -22.53 -8.08 -13.56
C VAL A 633 -22.66 -8.36 -15.06
N LEU A 634 -21.91 -7.67 -15.91
CA LEU A 634 -22.03 -7.83 -17.37
C LEU A 634 -21.48 -9.17 -17.87
N PRO A 635 -20.31 -9.67 -17.42
CA PRO A 635 -19.89 -11.04 -17.71
C PRO A 635 -20.93 -12.10 -17.35
N PHE A 636 -21.57 -12.00 -16.18
CA PHE A 636 -22.63 -12.91 -15.78
C PHE A 636 -23.84 -12.85 -16.71
N LEU A 637 -24.33 -11.64 -17.02
CA LEU A 637 -25.53 -11.46 -17.84
C LEU A 637 -25.33 -11.77 -19.33
N VAL A 638 -24.22 -11.29 -19.91
CA VAL A 638 -23.97 -11.32 -21.36
C VAL A 638 -23.30 -12.62 -21.81
N LYS A 639 -22.43 -13.21 -20.99
CA LYS A 639 -21.61 -14.37 -21.37
C LYS A 639 -21.99 -15.65 -20.63
N ALA A 640 -22.10 -15.59 -19.30
CA ALA A 640 -22.53 -16.74 -18.51
C ALA A 640 -24.03 -17.03 -18.63
N ASN A 641 -24.77 -16.08 -19.23
CA ASN A 641 -26.20 -16.09 -19.44
C ASN A 641 -27.02 -16.24 -18.13
N ALA A 642 -26.58 -15.59 -17.05
CA ALA A 642 -27.27 -15.59 -15.76
C ALA A 642 -28.77 -15.32 -15.91
N LYS A 643 -29.62 -16.08 -15.23
CA LYS A 643 -31.08 -15.85 -15.25
C LYS A 643 -31.41 -14.42 -14.82
N PHE A 644 -30.76 -13.98 -13.74
CA PHE A 644 -30.99 -12.67 -13.15
C PHE A 644 -29.77 -12.22 -12.32
N VAL A 645 -29.52 -10.92 -12.24
CA VAL A 645 -28.47 -10.34 -11.39
C VAL A 645 -28.99 -9.20 -10.52
N TYR A 646 -28.71 -9.25 -9.22
CA TYR A 646 -28.80 -8.09 -8.34
C TYR A 646 -27.42 -7.44 -8.23
N ALA A 647 -27.33 -6.16 -8.58
CA ALA A 647 -26.08 -5.40 -8.60
C ALA A 647 -26.09 -4.33 -7.50
N CYS A 648 -25.30 -4.51 -6.44
CA CYS A 648 -25.19 -3.55 -5.35
C CYS A 648 -24.07 -2.55 -5.64
N GLU A 649 -24.37 -1.27 -5.59
CA GLU A 649 -23.39 -0.20 -5.79
C GLU A 649 -23.81 1.08 -5.05
N TRP A 650 -22.83 1.80 -4.49
CA TRP A 650 -23.05 3.00 -3.66
C TRP A 650 -22.38 4.26 -4.21
N ASN A 651 -21.45 4.14 -5.15
CA ASN A 651 -20.82 5.26 -5.81
C ASN A 651 -21.79 5.82 -6.85
N PRO A 652 -22.25 7.08 -6.71
CA PRO A 652 -23.23 7.67 -7.63
C PRO A 652 -22.75 7.74 -9.09
N HIS A 653 -21.44 7.90 -9.31
CA HIS A 653 -20.87 7.92 -10.66
C HIS A 653 -20.79 6.52 -11.27
N ALA A 654 -20.47 5.50 -10.44
CA ALA A 654 -20.45 4.12 -10.89
C ALA A 654 -21.87 3.61 -11.17
N LEU A 655 -22.86 4.03 -10.37
CA LEU A 655 -24.28 3.76 -10.60
C LEU A 655 -24.75 4.27 -11.94
N GLU A 656 -24.41 5.51 -12.29
CA GLU A 656 -24.79 6.08 -13.59
C GLU A 656 -24.17 5.30 -14.75
N ALA A 657 -22.88 4.95 -14.63
CA ALA A 657 -22.20 4.10 -15.59
C ALA A 657 -22.83 2.69 -15.68
N LEU A 658 -23.16 2.07 -14.55
CA LEU A 658 -23.78 0.75 -14.50
C LEU A 658 -25.15 0.73 -15.18
N ARG A 659 -26.02 1.71 -14.89
CA ARG A 659 -27.34 1.86 -15.55
C ARG A 659 -27.20 1.97 -17.06
N ARG A 660 -26.23 2.76 -17.52
CA ARG A 660 -25.93 2.88 -18.94
C ARG A 660 -25.42 1.55 -19.52
N ASN A 661 -24.54 0.86 -18.82
CA ASN A 661 -23.93 -0.37 -19.30
C ASN A 661 -24.90 -1.53 -19.42
N VAL A 662 -25.81 -1.71 -18.48
CA VAL A 662 -26.83 -2.78 -18.59
C VAL A 662 -27.74 -2.54 -19.81
N ARG A 663 -28.11 -1.27 -20.08
CA ARG A 663 -28.88 -0.88 -21.26
C ARG A 663 -28.09 -1.02 -22.57
N ASP A 664 -26.85 -0.55 -22.59
CA ASP A 664 -25.97 -0.63 -23.76
C ASP A 664 -25.62 -2.09 -24.10
N ASN A 665 -25.78 -3.04 -23.19
CA ASN A 665 -25.58 -4.46 -23.48
C ASN A 665 -26.88 -5.24 -23.61
N HIS A 666 -28.05 -4.57 -23.58
CA HIS A 666 -29.37 -5.18 -23.76
C HIS A 666 -29.68 -6.29 -22.74
N VAL A 667 -29.39 -6.01 -21.46
CA VAL A 667 -29.59 -6.95 -20.33
C VAL A 667 -30.27 -6.30 -19.12
N GLU A 668 -30.85 -5.11 -19.30
CA GLU A 668 -31.53 -4.37 -18.25
C GLU A 668 -32.77 -5.08 -17.69
N ASP A 669 -33.42 -5.93 -18.48
CA ASP A 669 -34.59 -6.73 -18.10
C ASP A 669 -34.25 -7.84 -17.09
N ARG A 670 -32.97 -8.24 -17.03
CA ARG A 670 -32.45 -9.29 -16.14
C ARG A 670 -31.58 -8.74 -15.00
N CYS A 671 -31.60 -7.43 -14.74
CA CYS A 671 -30.76 -6.79 -13.75
C CYS A 671 -31.54 -5.83 -12.85
N ILE A 672 -31.40 -5.96 -11.52
CA ILE A 672 -31.83 -4.93 -10.57
C ILE A 672 -30.60 -4.29 -9.94
N ILE A 673 -30.52 -2.97 -10.01
CA ILE A 673 -29.49 -2.18 -9.37
C ILE A 673 -29.98 -1.73 -8.00
N LEU A 674 -29.23 -2.04 -6.95
CA LEU A 674 -29.53 -1.73 -5.56
C LEU A 674 -28.56 -0.65 -5.06
N GLU A 675 -29.09 0.56 -4.93
CA GLU A 675 -28.32 1.75 -4.59
C GLU A 675 -28.05 1.84 -3.10
N GLY A 676 -26.77 1.92 -2.73
CA GLY A 676 -26.33 2.13 -1.36
C GLY A 676 -25.45 1.01 -0.82
N ASP A 677 -25.20 1.05 0.48
CA ASP A 677 -24.34 0.08 1.15
C ASP A 677 -24.95 -1.33 1.08
N ASN A 678 -24.24 -2.26 0.43
CA ASN A 678 -24.70 -3.64 0.23
C ASN A 678 -25.09 -4.34 1.54
N ARG A 679 -24.50 -3.94 2.68
CA ARG A 679 -24.80 -4.54 3.99
C ARG A 679 -26.23 -4.27 4.45
N VAL A 680 -26.82 -3.20 3.93
CA VAL A 680 -28.20 -2.76 4.15
C VAL A 680 -29.09 -3.17 2.98
N THR A 681 -28.62 -2.99 1.74
CA THR A 681 -29.46 -3.04 0.54
C THR A 681 -29.52 -4.40 -0.14
N ALA A 682 -28.50 -5.25 0.03
CA ALA A 682 -28.45 -6.54 -0.65
C ALA A 682 -29.64 -7.44 -0.27
N PRO A 683 -30.18 -8.21 -1.24
CA PRO A 683 -31.29 -9.10 -0.99
C PRO A 683 -30.86 -10.28 -0.11
N LYS A 684 -31.84 -10.96 0.48
CA LYS A 684 -31.62 -12.10 1.39
C LYS A 684 -32.27 -13.34 0.82
N GLY A 685 -31.57 -14.48 0.81
CA GLY A 685 -32.15 -15.77 0.44
C GLY A 685 -32.49 -15.93 -1.04
N VAL A 686 -31.86 -15.17 -1.95
CA VAL A 686 -32.23 -15.17 -3.39
C VAL A 686 -31.17 -15.77 -4.30
N ALA A 687 -29.91 -15.81 -3.87
CA ALA A 687 -28.78 -16.02 -4.76
C ALA A 687 -28.35 -17.50 -4.80
N ASP A 688 -28.16 -18.02 -6.00
CA ASP A 688 -27.41 -19.27 -6.22
C ASP A 688 -25.90 -18.99 -6.16
N ARG A 689 -25.52 -17.74 -6.43
CA ARG A 689 -24.13 -17.29 -6.51
C ARG A 689 -23.97 -15.86 -6.03
N VAL A 690 -22.93 -15.58 -5.26
CA VAL A 690 -22.60 -14.22 -4.82
C VAL A 690 -21.18 -13.87 -5.26
N CYS A 691 -21.02 -12.73 -5.94
CA CYS A 691 -19.73 -12.20 -6.34
C CYS A 691 -19.27 -11.09 -5.36
N LEU A 692 -18.06 -11.22 -4.85
CA LEU A 692 -17.43 -10.27 -3.93
C LEU A 692 -16.16 -9.68 -4.56
N GLY A 693 -16.35 -8.87 -5.60
CA GLY A 693 -15.29 -8.26 -6.42
C GLY A 693 -14.46 -7.14 -5.78
N LEU A 694 -14.37 -7.06 -4.45
CA LEU A 694 -13.65 -5.98 -3.75
C LEU A 694 -12.24 -6.39 -3.33
N LEU A 695 -11.24 -5.65 -3.82
CA LEU A 695 -9.87 -5.68 -3.32
C LEU A 695 -9.66 -4.56 -2.29
N PRO A 696 -8.76 -4.68 -1.29
CA PRO A 696 -7.86 -5.80 -1.07
C PRO A 696 -8.55 -6.96 -0.33
N SER A 697 -9.72 -6.72 0.27
CA SER A 697 -10.55 -7.73 0.93
C SER A 697 -12.01 -7.30 0.90
N SER A 698 -12.90 -8.28 0.81
CA SER A 698 -14.36 -8.15 0.87
C SER A 698 -14.95 -8.62 2.20
N GLU A 699 -14.12 -8.87 3.22
CA GLU A 699 -14.48 -9.45 4.51
C GLU A 699 -15.60 -8.70 5.24
N CYS A 700 -15.66 -7.37 5.08
CA CYS A 700 -16.73 -6.54 5.65
C CYS A 700 -18.15 -6.90 5.16
N SER A 701 -18.28 -7.67 4.08
CA SER A 701 -19.54 -8.07 3.45
C SER A 701 -19.74 -9.59 3.38
N TRP A 702 -18.92 -10.40 4.04
CA TRP A 702 -19.08 -11.87 4.03
C TRP A 702 -20.40 -12.31 4.68
N ALA A 703 -20.81 -11.70 5.79
CA ALA A 703 -22.12 -11.95 6.40
C ALA A 703 -23.29 -11.58 5.48
N THR A 704 -23.15 -10.48 4.72
CA THR A 704 -24.12 -10.11 3.70
C THR A 704 -24.19 -11.16 2.60
N ALA A 705 -23.05 -11.68 2.14
CA ALA A 705 -22.99 -12.68 1.09
C ALA A 705 -23.62 -14.01 1.51
N VAL A 706 -23.30 -14.50 2.71
CA VAL A 706 -23.93 -15.72 3.27
C VAL A 706 -25.44 -15.55 3.38
N ARG A 707 -25.91 -14.37 3.83
CA ARG A 707 -27.35 -14.07 3.93
C ARG A 707 -28.04 -13.92 2.57
N ALA A 708 -27.31 -13.52 1.54
CA ALA A 708 -27.85 -13.37 0.18
C ALA A 708 -28.09 -14.72 -0.50
N LEU A 709 -27.27 -15.73 -0.17
CA LEU A 709 -27.45 -17.10 -0.64
C LEU A 709 -28.79 -17.69 -0.20
N ARG A 710 -29.38 -18.53 -1.05
CA ARG A 710 -30.59 -19.30 -0.73
C ARG A 710 -30.31 -20.32 0.36
N VAL A 711 -31.35 -20.78 1.04
CA VAL A 711 -31.24 -21.77 2.14
C VAL A 711 -30.63 -23.10 1.67
N GLU A 712 -30.79 -23.44 0.40
CA GLU A 712 -30.21 -24.62 -0.25
C GLU A 712 -28.70 -24.46 -0.54
N GLY A 713 -28.10 -23.32 -0.18
CA GLY A 713 -26.69 -23.02 -0.39
C GLY A 713 -26.40 -22.40 -1.76
N GLY A 714 -25.13 -22.43 -2.17
CA GLY A 714 -24.65 -21.82 -3.41
C GLY A 714 -23.14 -21.63 -3.45
N ILE A 715 -22.67 -20.68 -4.26
CA ILE A 715 -21.23 -20.37 -4.41
C ILE A 715 -20.93 -18.91 -4.08
N LEU A 716 -19.88 -18.67 -3.31
CA LEU A 716 -19.30 -17.34 -3.10
C LEU A 716 -18.01 -17.20 -3.91
N HIS A 717 -17.88 -16.15 -4.71
CA HIS A 717 -16.63 -15.78 -5.39
C HIS A 717 -15.95 -14.65 -4.62
N ILE A 718 -14.96 -14.99 -3.80
CA ILE A 718 -14.33 -14.06 -2.86
C ILE A 718 -12.98 -13.60 -3.40
N HIS A 719 -12.86 -12.30 -3.70
CA HIS A 719 -11.62 -11.69 -4.15
C HIS A 719 -10.77 -11.23 -2.96
N GLY A 720 -9.44 -11.38 -3.07
CA GLY A 720 -8.50 -10.91 -2.05
C GLY A 720 -7.10 -10.61 -2.60
N ASN A 721 -6.41 -9.65 -2.00
CA ASN A 721 -4.98 -9.45 -2.15
C ASN A 721 -4.26 -10.23 -1.04
N VAL A 722 -3.41 -11.18 -1.41
CA VAL A 722 -2.81 -12.13 -0.49
C VAL A 722 -1.30 -12.16 -0.71
N ASN A 723 -0.54 -12.23 0.38
CA ASN A 723 0.89 -12.43 0.29
C ASN A 723 1.17 -13.83 -0.28
N ASP A 724 2.13 -13.97 -1.19
CA ASP A 724 2.44 -15.27 -1.81
C ASP A 724 2.84 -16.35 -0.78
N SER A 725 3.41 -15.96 0.35
CA SER A 725 3.72 -16.86 1.47
C SER A 725 2.54 -17.23 2.37
N ASP A 726 1.43 -16.49 2.31
CA ASP A 726 0.25 -16.67 3.18
C ASP A 726 -0.96 -17.29 2.47
N GLU A 727 -0.81 -17.72 1.21
CA GLU A 727 -1.92 -18.17 0.36
C GLU A 727 -2.77 -19.27 1.04
N THR A 728 -2.14 -20.34 1.54
CA THR A 728 -2.85 -21.45 2.23
C THR A 728 -3.58 -20.96 3.48
N ARG A 729 -2.90 -20.17 4.31
CA ARG A 729 -3.46 -19.66 5.57
C ARG A 729 -4.68 -18.76 5.31
N TRP A 730 -4.63 -17.96 4.24
CA TRP A 730 -5.75 -17.13 3.85
C TRP A 730 -6.96 -17.97 3.42
N LEU A 731 -6.74 -19.00 2.59
CA LEU A 731 -7.80 -19.92 2.15
C LEU A 731 -8.49 -20.61 3.33
N ASP A 732 -7.73 -21.15 4.28
CA ASP A 732 -8.26 -21.79 5.48
C ASP A 732 -9.12 -20.81 6.29
N SER A 733 -8.63 -19.57 6.46
CA SER A 733 -9.36 -18.54 7.20
C SER A 733 -10.67 -18.12 6.53
N VAL A 734 -10.74 -18.16 5.19
CA VAL A 734 -11.96 -17.87 4.45
C VAL A 734 -13.00 -18.96 4.71
N VAL A 735 -12.62 -20.23 4.61
CA VAL A 735 -13.54 -21.37 4.85
C VAL A 735 -14.08 -21.34 6.29
N GLU A 736 -13.18 -21.19 7.26
CA GLU A 736 -13.53 -21.14 8.68
C GLU A 736 -14.49 -19.98 8.97
N SER A 737 -14.17 -18.78 8.46
CA SER A 737 -15.02 -17.60 8.67
C SER A 737 -16.40 -17.75 8.04
N ILE A 738 -16.49 -18.26 6.81
CA ILE A 738 -17.79 -18.48 6.15
C ILE A 738 -18.59 -19.57 6.89
N SER A 739 -17.94 -20.61 7.41
CA SER A 739 -18.57 -21.63 8.24
C SER A 739 -19.16 -21.04 9.52
N ASP A 740 -18.40 -20.22 10.23
CA ASP A 740 -18.84 -19.60 11.48
C ASP A 740 -19.98 -18.60 11.25
N ILE A 741 -19.91 -17.82 10.16
CA ILE A 741 -20.98 -16.91 9.74
C ILE A 741 -22.26 -17.71 9.42
N ALA A 742 -22.16 -18.81 8.66
CA ALA A 742 -23.30 -19.65 8.33
C ALA A 742 -23.97 -20.22 9.59
N LYS A 743 -23.18 -20.76 10.53
CA LYS A 743 -23.68 -21.25 11.83
C LYS A 743 -24.37 -20.15 12.63
N ALA A 744 -23.77 -18.96 12.71
CA ALA A 744 -24.35 -17.81 13.41
C ALA A 744 -25.69 -17.36 12.81
N HIS A 745 -25.90 -17.59 11.51
CA HIS A 745 -27.15 -17.32 10.82
C HIS A 745 -28.15 -18.50 10.83
N GLY A 746 -27.84 -19.59 11.55
CA GLY A 746 -28.70 -20.77 11.64
C GLY A 746 -28.77 -21.55 10.32
N LEU A 747 -27.73 -21.47 9.48
CA LEU A 747 -27.63 -22.16 8.21
C LEU A 747 -26.69 -23.36 8.39
N PRO A 748 -27.22 -24.60 8.52
CA PRO A 748 -26.41 -25.80 8.73
C PRO A 748 -25.77 -26.20 7.39
N TRP A 749 -24.73 -25.48 6.99
CA TRP A 749 -24.03 -25.73 5.74
C TRP A 749 -22.66 -26.36 5.97
N ASN A 750 -22.33 -27.33 5.12
CA ASN A 750 -20.98 -27.74 4.85
C ASN A 750 -20.33 -26.73 3.89
N ILE A 751 -19.21 -26.15 4.31
CA ILE A 751 -18.45 -25.14 3.56
C ILE A 751 -17.15 -25.76 3.06
N SER A 752 -16.92 -25.69 1.75
CA SER A 752 -15.70 -26.23 1.14
C SER A 752 -15.14 -25.33 0.05
N LEU A 753 -13.84 -25.43 -0.19
CA LEU A 753 -13.18 -24.80 -1.34
C LEU A 753 -13.54 -25.56 -2.62
N ASP A 754 -14.01 -24.83 -3.63
CA ASP A 754 -14.36 -25.37 -4.95
C ASP A 754 -13.24 -25.10 -5.96
N HIS A 755 -12.73 -23.86 -5.99
CA HIS A 755 -11.66 -23.43 -6.90
C HIS A 755 -10.86 -22.28 -6.30
N VAL A 756 -9.58 -22.16 -6.70
CA VAL A 756 -8.71 -21.03 -6.37
C VAL A 756 -8.07 -20.50 -7.65
N GLU A 757 -8.43 -19.28 -8.02
CA GLU A 757 -7.94 -18.60 -9.20
C GLU A 757 -6.83 -17.59 -8.84
N ARG A 758 -5.70 -17.68 -9.55
CA ARG A 758 -4.56 -16.77 -9.39
C ARG A 758 -4.58 -15.75 -10.51
N VAL A 759 -5.31 -14.66 -10.31
CA VAL A 759 -5.65 -13.70 -11.37
C VAL A 759 -4.42 -12.97 -11.90
N LYS A 760 -3.64 -12.36 -11.01
CA LYS A 760 -2.41 -11.62 -11.35
C LYS A 760 -1.55 -11.34 -10.13
N TRP A 761 -0.31 -10.92 -10.37
CA TRP A 761 0.46 -10.16 -9.40
C TRP A 761 -0.11 -8.75 -9.25
N TYR A 762 -0.48 -8.38 -8.02
CA TYR A 762 -0.98 -7.05 -7.67
C TYR A 762 0.19 -6.11 -7.32
N GLY A 763 1.22 -6.64 -6.69
CA GLY A 763 2.45 -5.95 -6.34
C GLY A 763 3.55 -6.95 -5.97
N PRO A 764 4.75 -6.48 -5.57
CA PRO A 764 5.82 -7.36 -5.10
C PRO A 764 5.31 -8.27 -3.98
N HIS A 765 5.40 -9.59 -4.17
CA HIS A 765 4.92 -10.62 -3.24
C HIS A 765 3.43 -10.59 -2.90
N ILE A 766 2.60 -9.85 -3.65
CA ILE A 766 1.16 -9.76 -3.41
C ILE A 766 0.41 -10.23 -4.65
N ARG A 767 -0.44 -11.23 -4.47
CA ARG A 767 -1.24 -11.85 -5.51
C ARG A 767 -2.71 -11.49 -5.34
N HIS A 768 -3.38 -11.14 -6.43
CA HIS A 768 -4.84 -11.12 -6.46
C HIS A 768 -5.33 -12.56 -6.65
N LEU A 769 -6.00 -13.08 -5.63
CA LEU A 769 -6.66 -14.38 -5.63
C LEU A 769 -8.17 -14.22 -5.69
N VAL A 770 -8.84 -15.20 -6.31
CA VAL A 770 -10.27 -15.41 -6.17
C VAL A 770 -10.49 -16.83 -5.69
N VAL A 771 -11.24 -16.99 -4.61
CA VAL A 771 -11.63 -18.29 -4.09
C VAL A 771 -13.12 -18.50 -4.30
N ASP A 772 -13.47 -19.64 -4.89
CA ASP A 772 -14.84 -20.06 -5.07
C ASP A 772 -15.18 -20.99 -3.90
N VAL A 773 -16.05 -20.52 -3.00
CA VAL A 773 -16.45 -21.23 -1.79
C VAL A 773 -17.82 -21.84 -2.00
N ARG A 774 -17.91 -23.15 -1.88
CA ARG A 774 -19.14 -23.93 -2.00
C ARG A 774 -19.83 -24.02 -0.64
N CYS A 775 -21.09 -23.65 -0.59
CA CYS A 775 -21.96 -23.78 0.58
C CYS A 775 -23.07 -24.80 0.27
N ARG A 776 -23.22 -25.87 1.06
CA ARG A 776 -24.25 -26.90 0.86
C ARG A 776 -24.92 -27.28 2.19
N PRO A 777 -26.23 -27.50 2.25
CA PRO A 777 -26.90 -28.09 3.41
C PRO A 777 -26.23 -29.39 3.86
N ILE A 778 -26.14 -29.56 5.18
CA ILE A 778 -25.68 -30.79 5.86
C ILE A 778 -26.77 -31.85 5.79
#